data_AF-A0A8C6HF97-F1
#
_entry.id   AF-A0A8C6HF97-F1
#
_cell.length_a   1.000
_cell.length_b   1.000
_cell.length_c   1.000
_cell.angle_alpha   90.00
_cell.angle_beta   90.00
_cell.angle_gamma   90.00
#
_symmetry.space_group_name_H-M   'P 1'
#
loop_
_entity.id
_entity.type
_entity.pdbx_description
1 polymer ?
#
loop_
_entity_poly.entity_id
_entity_poly.type
_entity_poly.pdbx_seq_one_letter_code
_entity_poly.pdbx_strand_id
1 'polypeptide(L)'
;MDTSCVHMLLSLLALLQLVAAGSSPGPDAIPRGCPSHCHCELDGRMLLRVDCSDLGLSELPSNLSVFTSYLDLSMNNISQLPASLLHRLRFLEELRLAGNALTHIPKGAFTGLHSLKVLMLQNNQLRQVPEEALQNLRSLQSLRLDANHISYVPPSCFSGLHSLRHLWLDDNALTDVPVQAFRSLSALQAMTLALNKIHHIADYAFGNLSSLVVLHLHNNRIHSLGKKCFDGLHSLETLDLNYNNLDEFPTAIKTLSNLKELGFHSNNIRSIPERAFVGNPSLITIHFYDNPIQFVGVSAFQHLPELRTLTLNGASHITEFPHLTGTATLESLTLTGAKISSLPQAVCDQLPNLQVLDLSYNLLEDLPSLSGCQKLQKIDLRHNEIYEIKGSTFQQLFNLRSLNLAWNKIAIIHPNAFSTLPSLIKLDLSSNLLSSFPVTGLHGLTHLKLTGNRALQSLIPSANFPELKIIEMPSAYQCCAFGGCENVYKISNQWNKDDGNSVDDLHKKDAGLFQVQDERDLEDFLLDFEEDLKALHSVQCSPSPGPFKPCEHLFGSWLIRIGVWTTAVLALSCNALVALTVFRTPLYISSIKLLIGVIAVVDILMGVSSAVLAAVDAFTFGRFAQHGAWWEDGIGCQIVGFLSIFASESSIFLLTLAALERGFSVKCSSKFEVKAPLFSLRAIVLLCVLLALTIATIPLLGGSKYNASPLCLPLPFGEPSTTGYMVALVLLNSLCFLIMTIAYTKLYCSLEKGELENLWDCSMVKHIALLLFTNCILYCPVAFLSFSSLLNLTFISPDVIKFILLVIVPLPACLNPLLYIVFNPHFKEDMGSLGKHTRFWMRSKHASLLSINSDDVEKRSCESTQALVSFTHASIAYDLPSTSGSSPAYPMTESCHLSSVAFVPCL
;
A
#
# COMPACT_ATOMS: atom_id res chain seq x y z
N MET A 1 94.90 -42.96 -0.16
CA MET A 1 94.94 -43.96 -1.24
C MET A 1 93.87 -45.03 -1.04
N ASP A 2 92.64 -44.85 -1.53
CA ASP A 2 91.91 -43.59 -1.75
C ASP A 2 90.38 -43.76 -1.70
N THR A 3 89.74 -42.60 -1.67
CA THR A 3 88.33 -42.31 -1.42
C THR A 3 87.40 -42.55 -2.62
N SER A 4 86.11 -42.21 -2.44
CA SER A 4 85.23 -41.69 -3.51
C SER A 4 84.68 -42.63 -4.60
N CYS A 5 84.24 -43.84 -4.24
CA CYS A 5 83.28 -44.58 -5.10
C CYS A 5 82.09 -45.22 -4.35
N VAL A 6 82.34 -45.91 -3.23
CA VAL A 6 81.29 -46.69 -2.54
C VAL A 6 80.21 -45.83 -1.87
N HIS A 7 80.56 -44.62 -1.41
CA HIS A 7 79.63 -43.76 -0.68
C HIS A 7 78.49 -43.14 -1.52
N MET A 8 78.59 -43.11 -2.85
CA MET A 8 77.59 -42.44 -3.69
C MET A 8 76.42 -43.33 -4.15
N LEU A 9 76.59 -44.66 -4.18
CA LEU A 9 75.46 -45.58 -4.46
C LEU A 9 74.60 -45.84 -3.22
N LEU A 10 75.22 -45.94 -2.04
CA LEU A 10 74.50 -46.19 -0.78
C LEU A 10 73.64 -45.00 -0.33
N SER A 11 74.00 -43.76 -0.70
CA SER A 11 73.21 -42.57 -0.38
C SER A 11 71.98 -42.40 -1.27
N LEU A 12 72.02 -42.80 -2.54
CA LEU A 12 70.84 -42.72 -3.43
C LEU A 12 69.71 -43.67 -3.01
N LEU A 13 70.05 -44.89 -2.57
CA LEU A 13 69.06 -45.86 -2.07
C LEU A 13 68.40 -45.43 -0.75
N ALA A 14 69.12 -44.67 0.09
CA ALA A 14 68.58 -44.17 1.35
C ALA A 14 67.53 -43.04 1.16
N LEU A 15 67.69 -42.17 0.16
CA LEU A 15 66.70 -41.12 -0.12
C LEU A 15 65.41 -41.66 -0.77
N LEU A 16 65.48 -42.75 -1.53
CA LEU A 16 64.29 -43.31 -2.21
C LEU A 16 63.30 -44.01 -1.28
N GLN A 17 63.68 -44.35 -0.04
CA GLN A 17 62.73 -44.85 0.98
C GLN A 17 62.03 -43.73 1.78
N LEU A 18 62.42 -42.47 1.63
CA LEU A 18 61.83 -41.33 2.34
C LEU A 18 60.69 -40.62 1.58
N VAL A 19 60.38 -41.07 0.35
CA VAL A 19 59.25 -40.56 -0.46
C VAL A 19 58.06 -41.55 -0.47
N ALA A 20 58.26 -42.78 0.00
CA ALA A 20 57.19 -43.76 0.22
C ALA A 20 56.41 -43.50 1.54
N ALA A 21 55.87 -42.30 1.67
CA ALA A 21 54.84 -42.02 2.68
C ALA A 21 53.54 -42.79 2.35
N GLY A 22 52.72 -43.11 3.36
CA GLY A 22 51.37 -43.63 3.14
C GLY A 22 51.04 -45.01 3.71
N SER A 23 51.91 -45.63 4.51
CA SER A 23 51.46 -46.73 5.39
C SER A 23 50.62 -46.15 6.54
N SER A 24 49.31 -46.07 6.36
CA SER A 24 48.37 -45.69 7.40
C SER A 24 48.50 -46.62 8.62
N PRO A 25 48.57 -46.11 9.86
CA PRO A 25 48.31 -46.95 11.02
C PRO A 25 46.87 -47.48 10.95
N GLY A 26 46.66 -48.76 11.26
CA GLY A 26 45.31 -49.32 11.38
C GLY A 26 44.57 -48.73 12.59
N PRO A 27 43.22 -48.73 12.62
CA PRO A 27 42.45 -47.93 13.57
C PRO A 27 42.61 -48.33 15.05
N ASP A 28 42.98 -49.59 15.33
CA ASP A 28 42.82 -50.21 16.65
C ASP A 28 44.10 -50.22 17.53
N ALA A 29 45.05 -49.33 17.27
CA ALA A 29 46.30 -49.22 18.04
C ALA A 29 46.16 -48.24 19.23
N ILE A 30 45.33 -48.60 20.23
CA ILE A 30 45.05 -47.77 21.43
C ILE A 30 46.36 -47.25 22.06
N PRO A 31 46.56 -45.92 22.18
CA PRO A 31 47.75 -45.36 22.81
C PRO A 31 47.92 -45.84 24.25
N ARG A 32 49.15 -46.26 24.61
CA ARG A 32 49.46 -46.75 25.97
C ARG A 32 49.19 -45.65 27.02
N GLY A 33 48.12 -45.82 27.79
CA GLY A 33 47.66 -44.86 28.80
C GLY A 33 46.39 -44.11 28.45
N CYS A 34 45.64 -44.53 27.42
CA CYS A 34 44.27 -44.07 27.21
C CYS A 34 43.30 -44.67 28.26
N PRO A 35 42.35 -43.89 28.82
CA PRO A 35 41.31 -44.45 29.68
C PRO A 35 40.24 -45.25 28.93
N SER A 36 39.54 -46.13 29.63
CA SER A 36 38.42 -46.91 29.08
C SER A 36 37.28 -46.00 28.61
N HIS A 37 36.74 -46.27 27.42
CA HIS A 37 35.69 -45.51 26.72
C HIS A 37 36.07 -44.12 26.22
N CYS A 38 37.24 -43.57 26.61
CA CYS A 38 37.76 -42.33 26.06
C CYS A 38 38.45 -42.56 24.70
N HIS A 39 38.47 -41.52 23.86
CA HIS A 39 39.28 -41.46 22.65
C HIS A 39 40.63 -40.79 22.96
N CYS A 40 41.73 -41.24 22.35
CA CYS A 40 43.04 -40.64 22.54
C CYS A 40 43.85 -40.53 21.25
N GLU A 41 44.44 -39.36 21.03
CA GLU A 41 45.21 -39.00 19.83
C GLU A 41 46.63 -38.53 20.24
N LEU A 42 47.63 -38.74 19.37
CA LEU A 42 49.00 -38.29 19.62
C LEU A 42 49.16 -36.81 19.25
N ASP A 43 49.51 -36.00 20.24
CA ASP A 43 49.82 -34.58 20.07
C ASP A 43 51.31 -34.43 19.72
N GLY A 44 51.60 -34.26 18.44
CA GLY A 44 52.95 -34.27 17.90
C GLY A 44 53.65 -35.63 18.07
N ARG A 45 54.88 -35.64 18.61
CA ARG A 45 55.73 -36.86 18.70
C ARG A 45 55.71 -37.57 20.05
N MET A 46 55.18 -36.96 21.12
CA MET A 46 55.29 -37.47 22.50
C MET A 46 54.14 -37.10 23.45
N LEU A 47 53.29 -36.13 23.10
CA LEU A 47 52.18 -35.71 23.95
C LEU A 47 50.89 -36.44 23.54
N LEU A 48 49.85 -36.35 24.36
CA LEU A 48 48.59 -37.07 24.18
C LEU A 48 47.39 -36.15 24.37
N ARG A 49 46.47 -36.14 23.39
CA ARG A 49 45.12 -35.59 23.55
C ARG A 49 44.22 -36.71 24.08
N VAL A 50 43.47 -36.44 25.14
CA VAL A 50 42.52 -37.38 25.74
C VAL A 50 41.14 -36.73 25.72
N ASP A 51 40.18 -37.39 25.08
CA ASP A 51 38.80 -36.95 25.00
C ASP A 51 37.90 -37.99 25.69
N CYS A 52 37.28 -37.56 26.78
CA CYS A 52 36.35 -38.33 27.60
C CYS A 52 34.98 -37.60 27.68
N SER A 53 34.64 -36.77 26.70
CA SER A 53 33.40 -35.99 26.68
C SER A 53 32.15 -36.83 26.35
N ASP A 54 30.99 -36.41 26.87
CA ASP A 54 29.67 -37.04 26.66
C ASP A 54 29.58 -38.55 27.03
N LEU A 55 30.40 -38.99 28.00
CA LEU A 55 30.46 -40.38 28.49
C LEU A 55 29.63 -40.63 29.76
N GLY A 56 28.93 -39.62 30.27
CA GLY A 56 28.10 -39.70 31.49
C GLY A 56 28.90 -39.97 32.78
N LEU A 57 30.20 -39.70 32.79
CA LEU A 57 31.11 -40.00 33.90
C LEU A 57 30.73 -39.25 35.18
N SER A 58 30.66 -39.96 36.31
CA SER A 58 30.43 -39.35 37.64
C SER A 58 31.72 -38.93 38.35
N GLU A 59 32.86 -39.48 37.95
CA GLU A 59 34.21 -39.26 38.51
C GLU A 59 35.27 -39.21 37.40
N LEU A 60 36.47 -38.73 37.72
CA LEU A 60 37.57 -38.61 36.76
C LEU A 60 38.21 -39.98 36.42
N PRO A 61 38.65 -40.22 35.18
CA PRO A 61 39.36 -41.45 34.82
C PRO A 61 40.67 -41.63 35.59
N SER A 62 40.87 -42.82 36.15
CA SER A 62 41.94 -43.10 37.13
C SER A 62 43.32 -43.38 36.52
N ASN A 63 43.40 -43.68 35.22
CA ASN A 63 44.61 -44.15 34.52
C ASN A 63 45.19 -43.15 33.50
N LEU A 64 44.95 -41.85 33.68
CA LEU A 64 45.43 -40.79 32.79
C LEU A 64 46.96 -40.78 32.62
N SER A 65 47.42 -40.66 31.37
CA SER A 65 48.84 -40.60 31.01
C SER A 65 49.52 -39.31 31.48
N VAL A 66 50.75 -39.39 31.96
CA VAL A 66 51.59 -38.23 32.36
C VAL A 66 51.85 -37.27 31.19
N PHE A 67 51.82 -37.79 29.96
CA PHE A 67 52.09 -37.03 28.72
C PHE A 67 50.85 -36.31 28.15
N THR A 68 49.73 -36.28 28.88
CA THR A 68 48.49 -35.63 28.41
C THR A 68 48.69 -34.11 28.29
N SER A 69 48.55 -33.56 27.08
CA SER A 69 48.58 -32.12 26.76
C SER A 69 47.19 -31.49 26.78
N TYR A 70 46.18 -32.27 26.40
CA TYR A 70 44.79 -31.86 26.29
C TYR A 70 43.90 -32.92 26.96
N LEU A 71 43.00 -32.49 27.84
CA LEU A 71 42.03 -33.36 28.51
C LEU A 71 40.64 -32.75 28.42
N ASP A 72 39.75 -33.40 27.66
CA ASP A 72 38.33 -33.09 27.62
C ASP A 72 37.52 -34.04 28.51
N LEU A 73 36.73 -33.47 29.41
CA LEU A 73 35.79 -34.14 30.32
C LEU A 73 34.41 -33.46 30.25
N SER A 74 34.11 -32.72 29.18
CA SER A 74 32.86 -31.98 29.04
C SER A 74 31.62 -32.86 28.88
N MET A 75 30.44 -32.32 29.22
CA MET A 75 29.15 -33.01 29.12
C MET A 75 29.12 -34.33 29.92
N ASN A 76 29.64 -34.29 31.15
CA ASN A 76 29.64 -35.43 32.07
C ASN A 76 28.87 -35.09 33.35
N ASN A 77 28.71 -36.06 34.27
CA ASN A 77 27.99 -35.90 35.52
C ASN A 77 28.95 -35.72 36.73
N ILE A 78 30.13 -35.13 36.50
CA ILE A 78 31.16 -35.00 37.55
C ILE A 78 30.70 -33.94 38.55
N SER A 79 30.45 -34.36 39.79
CA SER A 79 29.93 -33.47 40.85
C SER A 79 31.01 -32.87 41.75
N GLN A 80 32.19 -33.50 41.82
CA GLN A 80 33.33 -33.08 42.63
C GLN A 80 34.66 -33.40 41.92
N LEU A 81 35.68 -32.56 42.13
CA LEU A 81 37.03 -32.81 41.64
C LEU A 81 37.93 -33.37 42.76
N PRO A 82 38.59 -34.52 42.58
CA PRO A 82 39.52 -35.05 43.59
C PRO A 82 40.75 -34.15 43.71
N ALA A 83 41.00 -33.64 44.92
CA ALA A 83 42.00 -32.59 45.22
C ALA A 83 43.47 -32.94 44.90
N SER A 84 43.75 -34.16 44.43
CA SER A 84 45.11 -34.64 44.16
C SER A 84 45.23 -35.63 42.99
N LEU A 85 44.22 -35.84 42.14
CA LEU A 85 44.37 -36.77 41.00
C LEU A 85 45.26 -36.18 39.88
N LEU A 86 45.02 -34.91 39.54
CA LEU A 86 45.61 -34.23 38.38
C LEU A 86 47.10 -33.84 38.55
N HIS A 87 47.68 -33.99 39.74
CA HIS A 87 49.04 -33.50 40.08
C HIS A 87 50.20 -34.04 39.23
N ARG A 88 49.96 -35.09 38.45
CA ARG A 88 50.97 -35.74 37.60
C ARG A 88 51.00 -35.17 36.19
N LEU A 89 49.95 -34.47 35.74
CA LEU A 89 49.77 -34.02 34.36
C LEU A 89 50.52 -32.71 34.10
N ARG A 90 51.86 -32.73 34.28
CA ARG A 90 52.72 -31.54 34.22
C ARG A 90 52.72 -30.87 32.84
N PHE A 91 52.42 -31.62 31.79
CA PHE A 91 52.37 -31.17 30.40
C PHE A 91 50.97 -30.72 29.95
N LEU A 92 49.96 -30.81 30.82
CA LEU A 92 48.58 -30.42 30.48
C LEU A 92 48.51 -28.92 30.22
N GLU A 93 48.13 -28.55 29.00
CA GLU A 93 47.97 -27.16 28.54
C GLU A 93 46.50 -26.73 28.50
N GLU A 94 45.58 -27.66 28.20
CA GLU A 94 44.13 -27.41 28.14
C GLU A 94 43.37 -28.46 28.95
N LEU A 95 42.52 -27.99 29.87
CA LEU A 95 41.62 -28.82 30.68
C LEU A 95 40.19 -28.32 30.51
N ARG A 96 39.28 -29.20 30.06
CA ARG A 96 37.86 -28.91 29.91
C ARG A 96 37.03 -29.77 30.85
N LEU A 97 36.14 -29.08 31.57
CA LEU A 97 35.23 -29.61 32.58
C LEU A 97 33.85 -28.95 32.41
N ALA A 98 33.53 -28.48 31.20
CA ALA A 98 32.30 -27.74 30.92
C ALA A 98 31.08 -28.66 30.88
N GLY A 99 29.88 -28.17 31.20
CA GLY A 99 28.67 -28.99 31.17
C GLY A 99 28.72 -30.14 32.19
N ASN A 100 29.03 -29.81 33.44
CA ASN A 100 29.19 -30.78 34.54
C ASN A 100 28.41 -30.34 35.80
N ALA A 101 28.41 -31.18 36.84
CA ALA A 101 27.69 -30.95 38.08
C ALA A 101 28.55 -30.28 39.19
N LEU A 102 29.61 -29.55 38.82
CA LEU A 102 30.54 -28.98 39.80
C LEU A 102 29.89 -27.83 40.58
N THR A 103 29.69 -28.06 41.87
CA THR A 103 29.16 -27.07 42.82
C THR A 103 30.25 -26.28 43.54
N HIS A 104 31.44 -26.88 43.66
CA HIS A 104 32.63 -26.32 44.29
C HIS A 104 33.90 -26.96 43.71
N ILE A 105 35.04 -26.31 43.89
CA ILE A 105 36.35 -26.85 43.51
C ILE A 105 37.29 -26.77 44.73
N PRO A 106 37.82 -27.89 45.24
CA PRO A 106 38.62 -27.89 46.46
C PRO A 106 40.02 -27.31 46.23
N LYS A 107 40.59 -26.73 47.30
CA LYS A 107 42.01 -26.38 47.37
C LYS A 107 42.85 -27.59 46.97
N GLY A 108 43.77 -27.40 46.01
CA GLY A 108 44.66 -28.46 45.53
C GLY A 108 44.29 -29.04 44.16
N ALA A 109 43.03 -28.95 43.71
CA ALA A 109 42.53 -29.62 42.50
C ALA A 109 43.39 -29.42 41.24
N PHE A 110 43.94 -28.21 41.04
CA PHE A 110 44.79 -27.86 39.89
C PHE A 110 46.30 -27.78 40.20
N THR A 111 46.73 -28.24 41.40
CA THR A 111 48.16 -28.26 41.73
C THR A 111 48.92 -29.26 40.85
N GLY A 112 50.17 -28.95 40.51
CA GLY A 112 51.00 -29.74 39.60
C GLY A 112 50.76 -29.48 38.10
N LEU A 113 49.68 -28.79 37.72
CA LEU A 113 49.36 -28.41 36.34
C LEU A 113 50.17 -27.20 35.85
N HIS A 114 51.50 -27.35 35.84
CA HIS A 114 52.44 -26.25 35.59
C HIS A 114 52.38 -25.66 34.18
N SER A 115 51.90 -26.42 33.19
CA SER A 115 51.80 -25.98 31.79
C SER A 115 50.42 -25.45 31.40
N LEU A 116 49.45 -25.43 32.32
CA LEU A 116 48.04 -25.15 32.01
C LEU A 116 47.86 -23.71 31.51
N LYS A 117 47.40 -23.57 30.26
CA LYS A 117 47.11 -22.30 29.56
C LYS A 117 45.61 -22.03 29.49
N VAL A 118 44.79 -23.08 29.36
CA VAL A 118 43.34 -22.99 29.17
C VAL A 118 42.62 -23.86 30.21
N LEU A 119 41.69 -23.25 30.94
CA LEU A 119 40.80 -23.94 31.88
C LEU A 119 39.34 -23.58 31.57
N MET A 120 38.53 -24.59 31.26
CA MET A 120 37.11 -24.44 30.91
C MET A 120 36.21 -25.06 31.98
N LEU A 121 35.44 -24.23 32.68
CA LEU A 121 34.51 -24.59 33.76
C LEU A 121 33.08 -24.07 33.51
N GLN A 122 32.77 -23.67 32.27
CA GLN A 122 31.47 -23.13 31.91
C GLN A 122 30.33 -24.16 31.95
N ASN A 123 29.07 -23.72 32.05
CA ASN A 123 27.91 -24.61 32.22
C ASN A 123 28.10 -25.58 33.40
N ASN A 124 28.31 -25.01 34.59
CA ASN A 124 28.45 -25.72 35.87
C ASN A 124 27.58 -25.04 36.93
N GLN A 125 27.63 -25.53 38.17
CA GLN A 125 26.74 -25.14 39.26
C GLN A 125 27.49 -24.32 40.34
N LEU A 126 28.60 -23.67 39.95
CA LEU A 126 29.44 -22.88 40.85
C LEU A 126 28.68 -21.63 41.32
N ARG A 127 28.58 -21.44 42.63
CA ARG A 127 27.92 -20.25 43.25
C ARG A 127 28.87 -19.10 43.57
N GLN A 128 30.17 -19.38 43.55
CA GLN A 128 31.23 -18.40 43.73
C GLN A 128 32.49 -18.84 42.98
N VAL A 129 33.37 -17.91 42.64
CA VAL A 129 34.69 -18.25 42.09
C VAL A 129 35.51 -19.02 43.15
N PRO A 130 36.18 -20.14 42.81
CA PRO A 130 36.96 -20.92 43.77
C PRO A 130 38.05 -20.09 44.48
N GLU A 131 37.91 -19.91 45.79
CA GLU A 131 38.70 -18.96 46.59
C GLU A 131 40.20 -19.24 46.58
N GLU A 132 40.60 -20.51 46.63
CA GLU A 132 42.02 -20.91 46.67
C GLU A 132 42.46 -21.80 45.50
N ALA A 133 41.53 -22.49 44.83
CA ALA A 133 41.89 -23.53 43.85
C ALA A 133 42.53 -22.98 42.56
N LEU A 134 42.22 -21.73 42.20
CA LEU A 134 42.74 -21.05 41.01
C LEU A 134 44.05 -20.27 41.28
N GLN A 135 44.44 -20.11 42.54
CA GLN A 135 45.61 -19.28 42.87
C GLN A 135 46.91 -19.90 42.34
N ASN A 136 47.85 -19.05 41.91
CA ASN A 136 49.19 -19.43 41.45
C ASN A 136 49.25 -20.35 40.21
N LEU A 137 48.19 -20.43 39.38
CA LEU A 137 48.26 -21.07 38.05
C LEU A 137 49.02 -20.15 37.06
N ARG A 138 50.35 -20.06 37.24
CA ARG A 138 51.23 -19.05 36.61
C ARG A 138 51.19 -19.02 35.08
N SER A 139 50.88 -20.15 34.44
CA SER A 139 50.85 -20.32 32.99
C SER A 139 49.47 -20.06 32.36
N LEU A 140 48.43 -19.89 33.20
CA LEU A 140 47.04 -19.79 32.75
C LEU A 140 46.81 -18.49 32.00
N GLN A 141 46.31 -18.59 30.77
CA GLN A 141 46.03 -17.47 29.86
C GLN A 141 44.53 -17.28 29.62
N SER A 142 43.74 -18.33 29.79
CA SER A 142 42.33 -18.41 29.43
C SER A 142 41.53 -19.14 30.51
N LEU A 143 40.60 -18.45 31.18
CA LEU A 143 39.77 -18.99 32.24
C LEU A 143 38.28 -18.75 31.97
N ARG A 144 37.54 -19.80 31.62
CA ARG A 144 36.09 -19.77 31.42
C ARG A 144 35.34 -20.19 32.67
N LEU A 145 34.50 -19.30 33.19
CA LEU A 145 33.60 -19.48 34.33
C LEU A 145 32.16 -19.04 33.98
N ASP A 146 31.88 -18.90 32.68
CA ASP A 146 30.59 -18.47 32.12
C ASP A 146 29.47 -19.51 32.29
N ALA A 147 28.21 -19.13 32.08
CA ALA A 147 27.04 -20.00 32.25
C ALA A 147 27.07 -20.77 33.59
N ASN A 148 27.11 -20.05 34.70
CA ASN A 148 27.21 -20.61 36.05
C ASN A 148 26.22 -19.88 36.99
N HIS A 149 26.36 -20.03 38.30
CA HIS A 149 25.50 -19.37 39.30
C HIS A 149 26.30 -18.44 40.21
N ILE A 150 27.43 -17.91 39.72
CA ILE A 150 28.40 -17.12 40.49
C ILE A 150 27.77 -15.78 40.87
N SER A 151 27.47 -15.61 42.16
CA SER A 151 27.05 -14.33 42.74
C SER A 151 28.16 -13.65 43.56
N TYR A 152 29.31 -14.30 43.74
CA TYR A 152 30.42 -13.78 44.55
C TYR A 152 31.79 -14.16 43.98
N VAL A 153 32.74 -13.23 44.07
CA VAL A 153 34.13 -13.39 43.63
C VAL A 153 35.03 -13.03 44.82
N PRO A 154 35.70 -14.00 45.47
CA PRO A 154 36.54 -13.72 46.63
C PRO A 154 37.73 -12.81 46.28
N PRO A 155 38.11 -11.82 47.11
CA PRO A 155 39.12 -10.80 46.78
C PRO A 155 40.49 -11.31 46.33
N SER A 156 40.87 -12.54 46.69
CA SER A 156 42.19 -13.12 46.41
C SER A 156 42.16 -14.31 45.43
N CYS A 157 41.00 -14.70 44.86
CA CYS A 157 40.88 -15.94 44.08
C CYS A 157 41.77 -15.99 42.83
N PHE A 158 42.05 -14.84 42.23
CA PHE A 158 42.91 -14.71 41.05
C PHE A 158 44.39 -14.42 41.38
N SER A 159 44.79 -14.49 42.66
CA SER A 159 46.15 -14.19 43.09
C SER A 159 47.19 -15.12 42.42
N GLY A 160 48.19 -14.52 41.78
CA GLY A 160 49.27 -15.23 41.09
C GLY A 160 48.99 -15.65 39.64
N LEU A 161 47.85 -15.27 39.07
CA LEU A 161 47.48 -15.50 37.65
C LEU A 161 48.17 -14.53 36.67
N HIS A 162 49.49 -14.40 36.77
CA HIS A 162 50.30 -13.40 36.05
C HIS A 162 50.23 -13.47 34.52
N SER A 163 49.80 -14.61 33.95
CA SER A 163 49.69 -14.81 32.50
C SER A 163 48.26 -14.65 31.96
N LEU A 164 47.26 -14.39 32.80
CA LEU A 164 45.86 -14.42 32.40
C LEU A 164 45.52 -13.28 31.45
N ARG A 165 45.03 -13.62 30.25
CA ARG A 165 44.65 -12.69 29.18
C ARG A 165 43.16 -12.65 28.95
N HIS A 166 42.47 -13.77 29.10
CA HIS A 166 41.04 -13.90 28.80
C HIS A 166 40.28 -14.46 30.01
N LEU A 167 39.23 -13.75 30.42
CA LEU A 167 38.36 -14.12 31.55
C LEU A 167 36.89 -13.99 31.13
N TRP A 168 36.16 -15.12 31.20
CA TRP A 168 34.73 -15.17 30.93
C TRP A 168 33.98 -15.40 32.24
N LEU A 169 33.09 -14.47 32.57
CA LEU A 169 32.20 -14.47 33.74
C LEU A 169 30.77 -14.10 33.34
N ASP A 170 30.43 -14.24 32.05
CA ASP A 170 29.10 -14.00 31.51
C ASP A 170 28.09 -15.10 31.87
N ASP A 171 26.79 -14.81 31.71
CA ASP A 171 25.66 -15.66 32.13
C ASP A 171 25.82 -16.19 33.56
N ASN A 172 25.72 -15.25 34.51
CA ASN A 172 26.00 -15.49 35.93
C ASN A 172 25.12 -14.59 36.82
N ALA A 173 25.37 -14.58 38.13
CA ALA A 173 24.55 -13.92 39.13
C ALA A 173 25.22 -12.70 39.82
N LEU A 174 26.26 -12.11 39.21
CA LEU A 174 26.97 -10.96 39.77
C LEU A 174 26.08 -9.72 39.83
N THR A 175 26.00 -9.07 40.99
CA THR A 175 25.26 -7.81 41.20
C THR A 175 26.12 -6.56 41.06
N ASP A 176 27.45 -6.71 41.15
CA ASP A 176 28.43 -5.65 41.30
C ASP A 176 29.77 -6.07 40.67
N VAL A 177 30.61 -5.10 40.29
CA VAL A 177 31.96 -5.36 39.76
C VAL A 177 32.91 -5.75 40.91
N PRO A 178 33.60 -6.91 40.88
CA PRO A 178 34.46 -7.38 41.96
C PRO A 178 35.87 -6.73 41.94
N VAL A 179 35.91 -5.40 42.13
CA VAL A 179 37.09 -4.53 42.02
C VAL A 179 38.35 -5.08 42.68
N GLN A 180 38.23 -5.65 43.89
CA GLN A 180 39.38 -6.15 44.65
C GLN A 180 40.06 -7.37 44.00
N ALA A 181 39.28 -8.29 43.41
CA ALA A 181 39.82 -9.48 42.75
C ALA A 181 40.52 -9.12 41.43
N PHE A 182 39.89 -8.26 40.63
CA PHE A 182 40.44 -7.77 39.36
C PHE A 182 41.72 -6.95 39.53
N ARG A 183 41.98 -6.39 40.71
CA ARG A 183 43.20 -5.64 41.02
C ARG A 183 44.50 -6.43 40.78
N SER A 184 44.42 -7.77 40.81
CA SER A 184 45.55 -8.67 40.56
C SER A 184 45.82 -8.97 39.07
N LEU A 185 44.91 -8.61 38.16
CA LEU A 185 44.87 -9.09 36.77
C LEU A 185 45.42 -8.07 35.75
N SER A 186 46.56 -7.43 36.02
CA SER A 186 47.11 -6.38 35.15
C SER A 186 47.52 -6.85 33.73
N ALA A 187 47.65 -8.15 33.50
CA ALA A 187 47.94 -8.76 32.20
C ALA A 187 46.68 -9.08 31.34
N LEU A 188 45.47 -8.86 31.89
CA LEU A 188 44.21 -9.20 31.22
C LEU A 188 43.99 -8.35 29.98
N GLN A 189 43.56 -8.97 28.88
CA GLN A 189 43.37 -8.38 27.56
C GLN A 189 41.91 -8.40 27.09
N ALA A 190 41.14 -9.43 27.43
CA ALA A 190 39.71 -9.52 27.18
C ALA A 190 38.96 -9.98 28.43
N MET A 191 37.85 -9.30 28.75
CA MET A 191 36.98 -9.67 29.85
C MET A 191 35.51 -9.48 29.46
N THR A 192 34.68 -10.48 29.77
CA THR A 192 33.23 -10.37 29.67
C THR A 192 32.56 -10.60 31.01
N LEU A 193 31.63 -9.71 31.32
CA LEU A 193 30.73 -9.70 32.48
C LEU A 193 29.27 -9.55 32.01
N ALA A 194 29.00 -9.93 30.77
CA ALA A 194 27.69 -9.81 30.14
C ALA A 194 26.65 -10.77 30.76
N LEU A 195 25.36 -10.59 30.48
CA LEU A 195 24.28 -11.46 30.98
C LEU A 195 24.34 -11.67 32.52
N ASN A 196 24.59 -10.58 33.25
CA ASN A 196 24.66 -10.57 34.71
C ASN A 196 23.62 -9.58 35.28
N LYS A 197 23.72 -9.25 36.57
CA LYS A 197 22.79 -8.37 37.29
C LYS A 197 23.48 -7.10 37.78
N ILE A 198 24.59 -6.71 37.14
CA ILE A 198 25.38 -5.53 37.51
C ILE A 198 24.55 -4.28 37.29
N HIS A 199 24.40 -3.47 38.34
CA HIS A 199 23.48 -2.32 38.37
C HIS A 199 24.17 -0.95 38.50
N HIS A 200 25.40 -0.95 39.02
CA HIS A 200 26.26 0.23 39.17
C HIS A 200 27.71 -0.14 38.87
N ILE A 201 28.49 0.81 38.33
CA ILE A 201 29.95 0.69 38.23
C ILE A 201 30.60 1.90 38.90
N ALA A 202 31.29 1.66 40.01
CA ALA A 202 31.97 2.70 40.80
C ALA A 202 33.23 3.27 40.12
N ASP A 203 33.69 4.43 40.59
CA ASP A 203 34.96 5.03 40.14
C ASP A 203 36.15 4.07 40.35
N TYR A 204 37.04 4.00 39.35
CA TYR A 204 38.21 3.12 39.30
C TYR A 204 37.91 1.61 39.43
N ALA A 205 36.70 1.14 39.14
CA ALA A 205 36.31 -0.27 39.27
C ALA A 205 37.22 -1.26 38.50
N PHE A 206 37.87 -0.79 37.44
CA PHE A 206 38.81 -1.55 36.62
C PHE A 206 40.25 -1.00 36.66
N GLY A 207 40.58 -0.12 37.61
CA GLY A 207 41.74 0.79 37.53
C GLY A 207 43.15 0.18 37.51
N ASN A 208 43.27 -1.14 37.69
CA ASN A 208 44.52 -1.89 37.60
C ASN A 208 44.64 -2.75 36.31
N LEU A 209 43.60 -2.82 35.47
CA LEU A 209 43.54 -3.62 34.24
C LEU A 209 44.14 -2.86 33.03
N SER A 210 45.38 -2.39 33.16
CA SER A 210 46.00 -1.50 32.17
C SER A 210 46.17 -2.09 30.77
N SER A 211 46.23 -3.42 30.66
CA SER A 211 46.42 -4.16 29.40
C SER A 211 45.10 -4.55 28.70
N LEU A 212 43.94 -4.19 29.27
CA LEU A 212 42.65 -4.63 28.78
C LEU A 212 42.29 -3.91 27.47
N VAL A 213 41.97 -4.69 26.45
CA VAL A 213 41.62 -4.26 25.09
C VAL A 213 40.11 -4.35 24.86
N VAL A 214 39.47 -5.40 25.38
CA VAL A 214 38.04 -5.69 25.19
C VAL A 214 37.33 -5.84 26.54
N LEU A 215 36.25 -5.08 26.74
CA LEU A 215 35.39 -5.14 27.92
C LEU A 215 33.91 -5.24 27.52
N HIS A 216 33.29 -6.39 27.76
CA HIS A 216 31.86 -6.62 27.52
C HIS A 216 31.06 -6.56 28.83
N LEU A 217 30.05 -5.70 28.86
CA LEU A 217 29.10 -5.48 29.96
C LEU A 217 27.64 -5.55 29.47
N HIS A 218 27.39 -6.06 28.27
CA HIS A 218 26.04 -6.09 27.68
C HIS A 218 25.06 -6.97 28.46
N ASN A 219 23.76 -6.70 28.31
CA ASN A 219 22.69 -7.47 28.97
C ASN A 219 22.87 -7.53 30.49
N ASN A 220 23.17 -6.37 31.09
CA ASN A 220 23.18 -6.16 32.53
C ASN A 220 22.00 -5.26 32.93
N ARG A 221 22.07 -4.65 34.11
CA ARG A 221 21.04 -3.73 34.65
C ARG A 221 21.64 -2.36 34.98
N ILE A 222 22.71 -1.99 34.28
CA ILE A 222 23.54 -0.83 34.64
C ILE A 222 22.70 0.44 34.44
N HIS A 223 22.34 1.07 35.55
CA HIS A 223 21.54 2.29 35.60
C HIS A 223 22.43 3.52 35.81
N SER A 224 23.59 3.34 36.45
CA SER A 224 24.49 4.45 36.80
C SER A 224 25.98 4.06 36.72
N LEU A 225 26.79 5.03 36.32
CA LEU A 225 28.24 4.92 36.17
C LEU A 225 28.92 6.03 36.98
N GLY A 226 29.99 5.68 37.70
CA GLY A 226 30.92 6.66 38.24
C GLY A 226 31.59 7.47 37.13
N LYS A 227 31.92 8.74 37.39
CA LYS A 227 32.53 9.65 36.39
C LYS A 227 33.95 9.24 35.97
N LYS A 228 34.54 8.28 36.68
CA LYS A 228 35.87 7.70 36.49
C LYS A 228 35.84 6.17 36.55
N CYS A 229 34.69 5.53 36.26
CA CYS A 229 34.56 4.07 36.39
C CYS A 229 35.55 3.29 35.50
N PHE A 230 35.94 3.87 34.37
CA PHE A 230 36.90 3.31 33.41
C PHE A 230 38.33 3.88 33.54
N ASP A 231 38.61 4.80 34.47
CA ASP A 231 39.95 5.35 34.68
C ASP A 231 40.94 4.23 35.04
N GLY A 232 41.92 4.01 34.17
CA GLY A 232 42.93 2.94 34.27
C GLY A 232 42.94 1.95 33.10
N LEU A 233 41.87 1.94 32.28
CA LEU A 233 41.73 1.11 31.08
C LEU A 233 42.47 1.69 29.86
N HIS A 234 43.78 1.92 30.02
CA HIS A 234 44.61 2.65 29.04
C HIS A 234 44.69 1.99 27.65
N SER A 235 44.55 0.66 27.56
CA SER A 235 44.64 -0.09 26.30
C SER A 235 43.30 -0.43 25.65
N LEU A 236 42.17 0.09 26.15
CA LEU A 236 40.85 -0.36 25.73
C LEU A 236 40.50 0.13 24.32
N GLU A 237 40.15 -0.82 23.44
CA GLU A 237 39.73 -0.57 22.05
C GLU A 237 38.24 -0.85 21.84
N THR A 238 37.65 -1.81 22.57
CA THR A 238 36.22 -2.16 22.47
C THR A 238 35.55 -2.10 23.85
N LEU A 239 34.48 -1.30 23.95
CA LEU A 239 33.61 -1.21 25.13
C LEU A 239 32.15 -1.47 24.74
N ASP A 240 31.55 -2.51 25.32
CA ASP A 240 30.14 -2.86 25.09
C ASP A 240 29.29 -2.65 26.36
N LEU A 241 28.38 -1.67 26.31
CA LEU A 241 27.34 -1.37 27.30
C LEU A 241 25.90 -1.59 26.74
N ASN A 242 25.75 -2.31 25.63
CA ASN A 242 24.47 -2.56 24.96
C ASN A 242 23.48 -3.31 25.87
N TYR A 243 22.17 -3.12 25.68
CA TYR A 243 21.12 -3.75 26.51
C TYR A 243 21.34 -3.54 28.01
N ASN A 244 21.27 -2.28 28.45
CA ASN A 244 21.38 -1.87 29.85
C ASN A 244 20.27 -0.84 30.19
N ASN A 245 20.38 -0.15 31.33
CA ASN A 245 19.38 0.81 31.80
C ASN A 245 19.95 2.22 31.99
N LEU A 246 20.95 2.61 31.19
CA LEU A 246 21.60 3.92 31.27
C LEU A 246 20.63 5.03 30.87
N ASP A 247 20.31 5.95 31.79
CA ASP A 247 19.48 7.13 31.50
C ASP A 247 20.29 8.31 30.92
N GLU A 248 21.59 8.37 31.22
CA GLU A 248 22.51 9.44 30.83
C GLU A 248 23.68 8.91 29.98
N PHE A 249 24.22 9.77 29.11
CA PHE A 249 25.40 9.48 28.31
C PHE A 249 26.62 9.13 29.18
N PRO A 250 27.39 8.06 28.89
CA PRO A 250 28.47 7.56 29.74
C PRO A 250 29.73 8.47 29.68
N THR A 251 29.68 9.65 30.31
CA THR A 251 30.76 10.66 30.27
C THR A 251 32.16 10.17 30.70
N ALA A 252 32.23 9.05 31.42
CA ALA A 252 33.46 8.37 31.79
C ALA A 252 34.27 7.82 30.60
N ILE A 253 33.69 7.64 29.41
CA ILE A 253 34.45 7.18 28.23
C ILE A 253 35.58 8.14 27.82
N LYS A 254 35.53 9.40 28.27
CA LYS A 254 36.47 10.46 27.89
C LYS A 254 37.94 10.16 28.20
N THR A 255 38.24 9.20 29.09
CA THR A 255 39.62 8.78 29.40
C THR A 255 40.12 7.61 28.54
N LEU A 256 39.28 7.05 27.66
CA LEU A 256 39.57 5.91 26.79
C LEU A 256 40.11 6.35 25.41
N SER A 257 41.36 6.85 25.38
CA SER A 257 41.97 7.43 24.17
C SER A 257 42.15 6.47 22.99
N ASN A 258 42.19 5.17 23.25
CA ASN A 258 42.43 4.13 22.25
C ASN A 258 41.12 3.44 21.76
N LEU A 259 39.96 3.93 22.21
CA LEU A 259 38.66 3.33 21.92
C LEU A 259 38.31 3.45 20.42
N LYS A 260 38.04 2.30 19.79
CA LYS A 260 37.69 2.14 18.37
C LYS A 260 36.23 1.74 18.17
N GLU A 261 35.70 0.93 19.08
CA GLU A 261 34.31 0.47 19.07
C GLU A 261 33.63 0.76 20.40
N LEU A 262 32.44 1.36 20.31
CA LEU A 262 31.64 1.75 21.47
C LEU A 262 30.16 1.38 21.28
N GLY A 263 29.70 0.38 22.03
CA GLY A 263 28.29 0.00 22.13
C GLY A 263 27.62 0.61 23.37
N PHE A 264 26.49 1.27 23.18
CA PHE A 264 25.52 1.60 24.23
C PHE A 264 24.07 1.60 23.69
N HIS A 265 23.79 0.77 22.67
CA HIS A 265 22.46 0.64 22.09
C HIS A 265 21.47 -0.04 23.06
N SER A 266 20.17 0.10 22.79
CA SER A 266 19.09 -0.46 23.62
C SER A 266 19.24 -0.09 25.11
N ASN A 267 19.25 1.22 25.37
CA ASN A 267 19.38 1.86 26.69
C ASN A 267 18.36 3.03 26.79
N ASN A 268 18.32 3.77 27.90
CA ASN A 268 17.35 4.84 28.14
C ASN A 268 17.87 6.25 27.77
N ILE A 269 19.01 6.37 27.10
CA ILE A 269 19.75 7.64 26.96
C ILE A 269 18.97 8.65 26.11
N ARG A 270 18.66 9.81 26.69
CA ARG A 270 17.82 10.85 26.07
C ARG A 270 18.58 11.88 25.25
N SER A 271 19.89 12.00 25.43
CA SER A 271 20.70 12.97 24.72
C SER A 271 22.18 12.60 24.62
N ILE A 272 22.83 13.05 23.54
CA ILE A 272 24.28 13.03 23.39
C ILE A 272 24.80 14.47 23.61
N PRO A 273 25.69 14.70 24.59
CA PRO A 273 26.14 16.05 24.95
C PRO A 273 27.11 16.66 23.94
N GLU A 274 27.31 17.98 24.03
CA GLU A 274 28.37 18.67 23.28
C GLU A 274 29.75 18.07 23.58
N ARG A 275 30.56 17.89 22.53
CA ARG A 275 31.91 17.29 22.60
C ARG A 275 31.96 15.88 23.23
N ALA A 276 30.88 15.10 23.10
CA ALA A 276 30.72 13.78 23.71
C ALA A 276 31.95 12.86 23.54
N PHE A 277 32.48 12.77 22.31
CA PHE A 277 33.54 11.83 21.94
C PHE A 277 34.94 12.48 21.85
N VAL A 278 35.13 13.68 22.42
CA VAL A 278 36.40 14.44 22.34
C VAL A 278 37.62 13.76 22.98
N GLY A 279 37.39 12.71 23.78
CA GLY A 279 38.44 11.86 24.35
C GLY A 279 38.77 10.62 23.52
N ASN A 280 38.06 10.39 22.41
CA ASN A 280 37.99 9.10 21.72
C ASN A 280 38.19 9.26 20.20
N PRO A 281 39.33 9.83 19.73
CA PRO A 281 39.53 10.19 18.33
C PRO A 281 39.58 8.99 17.38
N SER A 282 39.93 7.81 17.89
CA SER A 282 40.12 6.57 17.11
C SER A 282 38.81 5.80 16.86
N LEU A 283 37.64 6.36 17.17
CA LEU A 283 36.35 5.68 17.01
C LEU A 283 36.01 5.43 15.53
N ILE A 284 35.84 4.15 15.20
CA ILE A 284 35.45 3.61 13.89
C ILE A 284 33.94 3.31 13.85
N THR A 285 33.42 2.74 14.94
CA THR A 285 32.01 2.34 15.11
C THR A 285 31.44 2.83 16.43
N ILE A 286 30.20 3.33 16.40
CA ILE A 286 29.45 3.75 17.59
C ILE A 286 28.00 3.25 17.44
N HIS A 287 27.58 2.34 18.31
CA HIS A 287 26.24 1.74 18.28
C HIS A 287 25.38 2.30 19.41
N PHE A 288 24.41 3.15 19.07
CA PHE A 288 23.53 3.82 20.04
C PHE A 288 22.03 3.81 19.65
N TYR A 289 21.64 2.99 18.67
CA TYR A 289 20.23 2.79 18.31
C TYR A 289 19.41 2.24 19.49
N ASP A 290 18.09 2.20 19.35
CA ASP A 290 17.13 1.83 20.41
C ASP A 290 17.31 2.61 21.74
N ASN A 291 17.89 3.81 21.67
CA ASN A 291 17.85 4.81 22.73
C ASN A 291 16.82 5.90 22.39
N PRO A 292 16.08 6.45 23.37
CA PRO A 292 15.12 7.54 23.18
C PRO A 292 15.81 8.90 23.00
N ILE A 293 16.81 8.99 22.10
CA ILE A 293 17.61 10.20 21.88
C ILE A 293 16.73 11.28 21.25
N GLN A 294 16.52 12.37 22.00
CA GLN A 294 15.79 13.54 21.54
C GLN A 294 16.75 14.64 21.03
N PHE A 295 17.89 14.81 21.69
CA PHE A 295 18.85 15.90 21.44
C PHE A 295 20.28 15.38 21.24
N VAL A 296 21.02 16.03 20.34
CA VAL A 296 22.45 15.80 20.10
C VAL A 296 23.16 17.15 20.00
N GLY A 297 24.28 17.31 20.71
CA GLY A 297 25.10 18.51 20.61
C GLY A 297 25.74 18.68 19.22
N VAL A 298 25.77 19.91 18.71
CA VAL A 298 26.23 20.23 17.34
C VAL A 298 27.72 19.90 17.15
N SER A 299 28.51 19.91 18.23
CA SER A 299 29.92 19.49 18.25
C SER A 299 30.18 18.07 18.75
N ALA A 300 29.13 17.24 18.96
CA ALA A 300 29.28 15.90 19.53
C ALA A 300 30.19 14.97 18.70
N PHE A 301 30.05 14.99 17.37
CA PHE A 301 30.73 14.09 16.42
C PHE A 301 31.90 14.75 15.67
N GLN A 302 32.53 15.78 16.25
CA GLN A 302 33.75 16.40 15.69
C GLN A 302 35.01 15.60 16.01
N HIS A 303 36.01 15.68 15.13
CA HIS A 303 37.34 15.08 15.28
C HIS A 303 37.32 13.55 15.42
N LEU A 304 36.49 12.86 14.63
CA LEU A 304 36.43 11.40 14.55
C LEU A 304 36.92 10.90 13.17
N PRO A 305 38.24 11.01 12.87
CA PRO A 305 38.80 10.79 11.52
C PRO A 305 38.82 9.32 11.05
N GLU A 306 38.31 8.37 11.84
CA GLU A 306 38.14 6.97 11.42
C GLU A 306 36.67 6.53 11.33
N LEU A 307 35.72 7.39 11.72
CA LEU A 307 34.29 7.08 11.73
C LEU A 307 33.76 6.91 10.30
N ARG A 308 33.10 5.78 10.03
CA ARG A 308 32.54 5.45 8.69
C ARG A 308 31.03 5.61 8.60
N THR A 309 30.31 5.37 9.69
CA THR A 309 28.85 5.37 9.70
C THR A 309 28.34 6.20 10.88
N LEU A 310 27.41 7.13 10.60
CA LEU A 310 26.66 7.86 11.62
C LEU A 310 25.16 7.71 11.32
N THR A 311 24.41 7.14 12.27
CA THR A 311 22.96 6.89 12.15
C THR A 311 22.21 7.47 13.34
N LEU A 312 21.35 8.45 13.08
CA LEU A 312 20.51 9.16 14.04
C LEU A 312 19.06 9.08 13.57
N ASN A 313 18.20 8.39 14.31
CA ASN A 313 16.79 8.21 13.94
C ASN A 313 15.89 8.73 15.07
N GLY A 314 14.89 9.56 14.72
CA GLY A 314 13.88 10.07 15.66
C GLY A 314 14.34 11.22 16.57
N ALA A 315 15.49 11.84 16.28
CA ALA A 315 16.12 12.88 17.10
C ALA A 315 15.42 14.25 17.00
N SER A 316 14.16 14.28 17.44
CA SER A 316 13.17 15.33 17.16
C SER A 316 13.41 16.71 17.80
N HIS A 317 14.49 16.89 18.59
CA HIS A 317 14.94 18.21 19.07
C HIS A 317 16.19 18.73 18.32
N ILE A 318 16.77 17.97 17.37
CA ILE A 318 17.81 18.50 16.47
C ILE A 318 17.15 19.47 15.47
N THR A 319 17.57 20.73 15.49
CA THR A 319 17.11 21.81 14.57
C THR A 319 18.14 22.19 13.51
N GLU A 320 19.41 21.85 13.71
CA GLU A 320 20.54 22.24 12.87
C GLU A 320 21.36 21.00 12.47
N PHE A 321 22.02 21.05 11.31
CA PHE A 321 22.87 19.97 10.84
C PHE A 321 24.17 19.90 11.68
N PRO A 322 24.62 18.72 12.15
CA PRO A 322 25.80 18.59 13.01
C PRO A 322 27.08 19.06 12.30
N HIS A 323 28.00 19.67 13.06
CA HIS A 323 29.30 20.07 12.53
C HIS A 323 30.25 18.87 12.51
N LEU A 324 30.63 18.39 11.33
CA LEU A 324 31.43 17.17 11.14
C LEU A 324 32.91 17.47 10.85
N THR A 325 33.40 18.60 11.36
CA THR A 325 34.80 19.03 11.25
C THR A 325 35.75 17.96 11.80
N GLY A 326 36.66 17.47 10.96
CA GLY A 326 37.61 16.41 11.32
C GLY A 326 37.05 14.98 11.19
N THR A 327 35.84 14.81 10.66
CA THR A 327 35.11 13.52 10.57
C THR A 327 34.83 13.18 9.09
N ALA A 328 35.84 13.36 8.23
CA ALA A 328 35.70 13.34 6.75
C ALA A 328 35.72 11.94 6.10
N THR A 329 35.81 10.88 6.90
CA THR A 329 35.80 9.47 6.47
C THR A 329 34.41 8.86 6.33
N LEU A 330 33.36 9.60 6.70
CA LEU A 330 31.98 9.10 6.65
C LEU A 330 31.59 8.61 5.24
N GLU A 331 31.20 7.33 5.18
CA GLU A 331 30.68 6.61 4.02
C GLU A 331 29.15 6.57 4.05
N SER A 332 28.54 6.55 5.26
CA SER A 332 27.08 6.56 5.44
C SER A 332 26.66 7.57 6.51
N LEU A 333 25.77 8.48 6.15
CA LEU A 333 25.13 9.44 7.06
C LEU A 333 23.61 9.34 6.97
N THR A 334 23.00 8.94 8.07
CA THR A 334 21.55 8.87 8.25
C THR A 334 21.16 9.77 9.41
N LEU A 335 20.29 10.76 9.18
CA LEU A 335 19.78 11.69 10.20
C LEU A 335 18.30 11.97 9.93
N THR A 336 17.42 11.17 10.53
CA THR A 336 15.98 11.13 10.23
C THR A 336 15.12 11.50 11.44
N GLY A 337 13.91 12.01 11.18
CA GLY A 337 12.94 12.35 12.24
C GLY A 337 13.35 13.56 13.09
N ALA A 338 14.04 14.52 12.49
CA ALA A 338 14.53 15.75 13.12
C ALA A 338 13.85 17.00 12.49
N LYS A 339 14.31 18.19 12.85
CA LYS A 339 13.73 19.49 12.45
C LYS A 339 14.72 20.35 11.65
N ILE A 340 15.62 19.72 10.91
CA ILE A 340 16.61 20.42 10.07
C ILE A 340 15.89 21.08 8.89
N SER A 341 16.00 22.40 8.78
CA SER A 341 15.34 23.21 7.73
C SER A 341 16.21 23.50 6.50
N SER A 342 17.55 23.43 6.66
CA SER A 342 18.51 23.72 5.60
C SER A 342 19.85 23.02 5.85
N LEU A 343 20.66 22.88 4.80
CA LEU A 343 22.01 22.31 4.87
C LEU A 343 23.08 23.39 4.61
N PRO A 344 24.27 23.30 5.24
CA PRO A 344 25.39 24.17 4.90
C PRO A 344 25.79 24.05 3.43
N GLN A 345 26.05 25.16 2.75
CA GLN A 345 26.46 25.15 1.34
C GLN A 345 27.77 24.38 1.10
N ALA A 346 28.65 24.33 2.10
CA ALA A 346 29.92 23.59 2.10
C ALA A 346 29.81 22.18 2.72
N VAL A 347 28.61 21.58 2.81
CA VAL A 347 28.43 20.27 3.46
C VAL A 347 29.24 19.14 2.81
N CYS A 348 29.38 19.15 1.48
CA CYS A 348 30.19 18.15 0.78
C CYS A 348 31.70 18.33 0.96
N ASP A 349 32.18 19.53 1.33
CA ASP A 349 33.60 19.77 1.63
C ASP A 349 34.02 19.04 2.92
N GLN A 350 33.06 18.76 3.81
CA GLN A 350 33.25 17.95 5.01
C GLN A 350 33.06 16.44 4.75
N LEU A 351 32.36 16.07 3.67
CA LEU A 351 31.88 14.70 3.41
C LEU A 351 32.30 14.13 2.03
N PRO A 352 33.59 14.19 1.63
CA PRO A 352 34.05 13.78 0.30
C PRO A 352 33.97 12.26 0.05
N ASN A 353 33.82 11.45 1.11
CA ASN A 353 33.77 9.99 1.03
C ASN A 353 32.35 9.40 1.01
N LEU A 354 31.32 10.25 1.12
CA LEU A 354 29.95 9.83 1.40
C LEU A 354 29.33 9.04 0.23
N GLN A 355 28.80 7.86 0.55
CA GLN A 355 28.13 6.94 -0.38
C GLN A 355 26.61 6.89 -0.15
N VAL A 356 26.17 7.03 1.11
CA VAL A 356 24.76 7.06 1.49
C VAL A 356 24.46 8.32 2.29
N LEU A 357 23.46 9.08 1.83
CA LEU A 357 22.87 10.21 2.55
C LEU A 357 21.36 9.95 2.73
N ASP A 358 20.89 9.86 3.97
CA ASP A 358 19.47 9.75 4.30
C ASP A 358 19.11 10.85 5.31
N LEU A 359 18.36 11.86 4.85
CA LEU A 359 17.82 12.95 5.66
C LEU A 359 16.28 12.93 5.61
N SER A 360 15.68 11.75 5.48
CA SER A 360 14.23 11.60 5.42
C SER A 360 13.53 12.01 6.72
N TYR A 361 12.29 12.50 6.61
CA TYR A 361 11.53 13.04 7.75
C TYR A 361 12.25 14.20 8.46
N ASN A 362 12.58 15.24 7.69
CA ASN A 362 13.09 16.53 8.17
C ASN A 362 12.21 17.68 7.61
N LEU A 363 12.69 18.93 7.68
CA LEU A 363 11.96 20.12 7.24
C LEU A 363 12.73 20.87 6.13
N LEU A 364 13.55 20.16 5.34
CA LEU A 364 14.43 20.77 4.33
C LEU A 364 13.61 21.46 3.24
N GLU A 365 13.73 22.78 3.12
CA GLU A 365 13.08 23.56 2.05
C GLU A 365 13.98 23.72 0.81
N ASP A 366 15.28 23.93 1.03
CA ASP A 366 16.25 24.31 0.00
C ASP A 366 17.50 23.40 0.04
N LEU A 367 17.98 22.97 -1.14
CA LEU A 367 19.12 22.06 -1.26
C LEU A 367 20.38 22.76 -1.82
N PRO A 368 21.56 22.55 -1.21
CA PRO A 368 22.84 23.02 -1.75
C PRO A 368 23.28 22.20 -2.98
N SER A 369 24.41 22.57 -3.57
CA SER A 369 25.07 21.73 -4.60
C SER A 369 25.70 20.50 -3.95
N LEU A 370 25.24 19.30 -4.27
CA LEU A 370 25.82 18.05 -3.76
C LEU A 370 27.01 17.56 -4.61
N SER A 371 27.40 18.29 -5.65
CA SER A 371 28.44 17.91 -6.63
C SER A 371 29.83 17.61 -6.05
N GLY A 372 30.14 18.07 -4.83
CA GLY A 372 31.37 17.69 -4.12
C GLY A 372 31.35 16.26 -3.56
N CYS A 373 30.17 15.72 -3.26
CA CYS A 373 29.96 14.39 -2.68
C CYS A 373 29.99 13.29 -3.77
N GLN A 374 31.06 13.24 -4.58
CA GLN A 374 31.13 12.45 -5.83
C GLN A 374 30.99 10.91 -5.66
N LYS A 375 31.14 10.39 -4.44
CA LYS A 375 30.97 8.96 -4.14
C LYS A 375 29.52 8.54 -3.85
N LEU A 376 28.56 9.48 -3.82
CA LEU A 376 27.16 9.19 -3.50
C LEU A 376 26.55 8.15 -4.45
N GLN A 377 25.95 7.12 -3.85
CA GLN A 377 25.23 6.02 -4.51
C GLN A 377 23.74 6.00 -4.13
N LYS A 378 23.38 6.42 -2.91
CA LYS A 378 22.00 6.57 -2.45
C LYS A 378 21.79 7.94 -1.81
N ILE A 379 20.74 8.64 -2.24
CA ILE A 379 20.20 9.83 -1.58
C ILE A 379 18.73 9.54 -1.23
N ASP A 380 18.36 9.71 0.04
CA ASP A 380 16.97 9.71 0.49
C ASP A 380 16.63 11.01 1.23
N LEU A 381 15.68 11.75 0.68
CA LEU A 381 15.19 13.04 1.16
C LEU A 381 13.65 13.03 1.26
N ARG A 382 13.02 11.85 1.33
CA ARG A 382 11.55 11.76 1.42
C ARG A 382 11.00 12.43 2.68
N HIS A 383 9.74 12.89 2.63
CA HIS A 383 9.11 13.62 3.75
C HIS A 383 9.98 14.81 4.21
N ASN A 384 10.15 15.76 3.31
CA ASN A 384 10.77 17.06 3.53
C ASN A 384 9.88 18.14 2.87
N GLU A 385 10.32 19.39 2.89
CA GLU A 385 9.55 20.55 2.44
C GLU A 385 10.07 21.14 1.10
N ILE A 386 10.83 20.34 0.33
CA ILE A 386 11.58 20.79 -0.84
C ILE A 386 10.61 21.24 -1.95
N TYR A 387 10.78 22.46 -2.46
CA TYR A 387 9.86 23.08 -3.44
C TYR A 387 10.39 23.13 -4.89
N GLU A 388 11.70 23.15 -5.09
CA GLU A 388 12.37 23.21 -6.40
C GLU A 388 13.62 22.32 -6.42
N ILE A 389 13.86 21.62 -7.54
CA ILE A 389 15.15 20.97 -7.82
C ILE A 389 15.91 21.78 -8.89
N LYS A 390 16.99 22.43 -8.44
CA LYS A 390 17.81 23.35 -9.23
C LYS A 390 18.83 22.59 -10.10
N GLY A 391 19.25 23.20 -11.20
CA GLY A 391 20.09 22.53 -12.22
C GLY A 391 21.46 22.04 -11.75
N SER A 392 21.98 22.59 -10.65
CA SER A 392 23.25 22.21 -10.03
C SER A 392 23.13 21.18 -8.91
N THR A 393 21.96 20.99 -8.31
CA THR A 393 21.78 20.26 -7.03
C THR A 393 22.36 18.84 -7.05
N PHE A 394 22.13 18.09 -8.14
CA PHE A 394 22.60 16.71 -8.32
C PHE A 394 23.66 16.57 -9.43
N GLN A 395 24.34 17.66 -9.79
CA GLN A 395 25.28 17.64 -10.92
C GLN A 395 26.54 16.82 -10.60
N GLN A 396 27.07 16.08 -11.59
CA GLN A 396 28.30 15.27 -11.51
C GLN A 396 28.29 14.11 -10.50
N LEU A 397 27.12 13.65 -10.03
CA LEU A 397 27.00 12.48 -9.15
C LEU A 397 27.03 11.17 -9.95
N PHE A 398 28.18 10.88 -10.57
CA PHE A 398 28.35 9.75 -11.51
C PHE A 398 28.00 8.37 -10.93
N ASN A 399 28.13 8.20 -9.61
CA ASN A 399 27.87 6.94 -8.90
C ASN A 399 26.43 6.78 -8.39
N LEU A 400 25.58 7.80 -8.52
CA LEU A 400 24.25 7.82 -7.89
C LEU A 400 23.32 6.81 -8.55
N ARG A 401 22.91 5.77 -7.80
CA ARG A 401 22.02 4.69 -8.24
C ARG A 401 20.57 4.87 -7.82
N SER A 402 20.34 5.52 -6.67
CA SER A 402 19.01 5.68 -6.10
C SER A 402 18.81 7.10 -5.57
N LEU A 403 17.79 7.79 -6.06
CA LEU A 403 17.36 9.11 -5.59
C LEU A 403 15.89 9.06 -5.16
N ASN A 404 15.63 9.33 -3.88
CA ASN A 404 14.29 9.39 -3.31
C ASN A 404 13.97 10.81 -2.84
N LEU A 405 12.92 11.38 -3.43
CA LEU A 405 12.38 12.72 -3.20
C LEU A 405 10.87 12.67 -2.93
N ALA A 406 10.33 11.50 -2.57
CA ALA A 406 8.90 11.31 -2.32
C ALA A 406 8.36 12.18 -1.19
N TRP A 407 7.09 12.55 -1.22
CA TRP A 407 6.43 13.36 -0.18
C TRP A 407 7.19 14.67 0.11
N ASN A 408 7.41 15.45 -0.93
CA ASN A 408 7.92 16.81 -0.88
C ASN A 408 6.93 17.77 -1.56
N LYS A 409 7.26 19.06 -1.66
CA LYS A 409 6.44 20.09 -2.31
C LYS A 409 6.95 20.45 -3.71
N ILE A 410 7.71 19.56 -4.36
CA ILE A 410 8.43 19.89 -5.60
C ILE A 410 7.44 20.20 -6.71
N ALA A 411 7.41 21.46 -7.13
CA ALA A 411 6.56 21.94 -8.22
C ALA A 411 7.33 22.06 -9.55
N ILE A 412 8.64 22.32 -9.47
CA ILE A 412 9.53 22.55 -10.63
C ILE A 412 10.82 21.75 -10.45
N ILE A 413 11.24 21.08 -11.53
CA ILE A 413 12.56 20.47 -11.66
C ILE A 413 13.22 21.08 -12.91
N HIS A 414 14.43 21.61 -12.77
CA HIS A 414 15.16 22.18 -13.90
C HIS A 414 15.46 21.10 -14.98
N PRO A 415 15.25 21.36 -16.29
CA PRO A 415 15.32 20.32 -17.34
C PRO A 415 16.62 19.50 -17.39
N ASN A 416 17.74 20.09 -16.95
CA ASN A 416 19.05 19.43 -16.93
C ASN A 416 19.48 18.92 -15.54
N ALA A 417 18.64 19.00 -14.50
CA ALA A 417 19.02 18.62 -13.13
C ALA A 417 19.51 17.17 -12.99
N PHE A 418 19.00 16.26 -13.83
CA PHE A 418 19.39 14.84 -13.86
C PHE A 418 20.31 14.46 -15.04
N SER A 419 20.74 15.44 -15.84
CA SER A 419 21.51 15.23 -17.08
C SER A 419 22.88 14.56 -16.91
N THR A 420 23.42 14.55 -15.69
CA THR A 420 24.76 14.02 -15.37
C THR A 420 24.71 12.87 -14.35
N LEU A 421 23.62 12.08 -14.37
CA LEU A 421 23.38 10.94 -13.48
C LEU A 421 23.37 9.60 -14.25
N PRO A 422 24.48 9.17 -14.88
CA PRO A 422 24.51 8.01 -15.77
C PRO A 422 24.23 6.67 -15.07
N SER A 423 24.51 6.56 -13.77
CA SER A 423 24.29 5.33 -13.00
C SER A 423 22.91 5.25 -12.34
N LEU A 424 21.99 6.19 -12.61
CA LEU A 424 20.72 6.28 -11.88
C LEU A 424 19.74 5.20 -12.34
N ILE A 425 19.42 4.29 -11.42
CA ILE A 425 18.61 3.09 -11.64
C ILE A 425 17.21 3.25 -11.01
N LYS A 426 17.11 3.98 -9.89
CA LYS A 426 15.85 4.19 -9.16
C LYS A 426 15.61 5.68 -8.89
N LEU A 427 14.44 6.17 -9.28
CA LEU A 427 13.97 7.53 -9.02
C LEU A 427 12.56 7.50 -8.42
N ASP A 428 12.40 8.05 -7.23
CA ASP A 428 11.11 8.22 -6.55
C ASP A 428 10.80 9.71 -6.36
N LEU A 429 9.72 10.16 -6.99
CA LEU A 429 9.16 11.52 -6.95
C LEU A 429 7.68 11.49 -6.51
N SER A 430 7.23 10.42 -5.86
CA SER A 430 5.83 10.22 -5.45
C SER A 430 5.34 11.34 -4.52
N SER A 431 4.04 11.64 -4.54
CA SER A 431 3.39 12.65 -3.70
C SER A 431 4.08 14.02 -3.71
N ASN A 432 4.40 14.52 -4.90
CA ASN A 432 4.89 15.88 -5.15
C ASN A 432 3.84 16.72 -5.92
N LEU A 433 4.22 17.95 -6.30
CA LEU A 433 3.36 18.93 -6.98
C LEU A 433 3.72 19.09 -8.48
N LEU A 434 4.34 18.08 -9.10
CA LEU A 434 4.86 18.17 -10.46
C LEU A 434 3.74 18.32 -11.49
N SER A 435 3.94 19.27 -12.42
CA SER A 435 3.11 19.48 -13.62
C SER A 435 3.79 18.98 -14.91
N SER A 436 5.11 18.80 -14.87
CA SER A 436 5.93 18.29 -15.96
C SER A 436 7.10 17.49 -15.40
N PHE A 437 7.71 16.64 -16.23
CA PHE A 437 8.77 15.73 -15.82
C PHE A 437 9.94 15.80 -16.82
N PRO A 438 11.19 16.08 -16.38
CA PRO A 438 12.36 16.10 -17.26
C PRO A 438 12.78 14.69 -17.64
N VAL A 439 13.15 14.49 -18.90
CA VAL A 439 13.57 13.19 -19.45
C VAL A 439 15.10 13.10 -19.64
N THR A 440 15.77 14.25 -19.79
CA THR A 440 17.20 14.35 -20.08
C THR A 440 18.06 13.65 -19.03
N GLY A 441 18.80 12.61 -19.47
CA GLY A 441 19.71 11.83 -18.63
C GLY A 441 19.12 10.54 -18.06
N LEU A 442 17.79 10.41 -17.95
CA LEU A 442 17.12 9.34 -17.19
C LEU A 442 16.91 8.00 -17.93
N HIS A 443 17.56 7.82 -19.08
CA HIS A 443 17.40 6.65 -19.95
C HIS A 443 17.71 5.27 -19.32
N GLY A 444 18.57 5.22 -18.29
CA GLY A 444 18.95 4.00 -17.58
C GLY A 444 18.09 3.62 -16.36
N LEU A 445 16.98 4.33 -16.12
CA LEU A 445 16.08 4.00 -14.99
C LEU A 445 15.42 2.63 -15.19
N THR A 446 15.45 1.81 -14.15
CA THR A 446 14.66 0.56 -14.05
C THR A 446 13.45 0.69 -13.12
N HIS A 447 13.49 1.64 -12.18
CA HIS A 447 12.38 1.96 -11.28
C HIS A 447 12.06 3.46 -11.35
N LEU A 448 10.82 3.82 -11.67
CA LEU A 448 10.33 5.21 -11.68
C LEU A 448 9.00 5.32 -10.94
N LYS A 449 8.94 6.19 -9.91
CA LYS A 449 7.69 6.48 -9.19
C LYS A 449 7.32 7.95 -9.26
N LEU A 450 6.07 8.20 -9.67
CA LEU A 450 5.46 9.50 -9.93
C LEU A 450 4.02 9.58 -9.38
N THR A 451 3.54 8.55 -8.67
CA THR A 451 2.20 8.50 -8.04
C THR A 451 1.89 9.76 -7.22
N GLY A 452 0.63 10.18 -7.19
CA GLY A 452 0.20 11.37 -6.42
C GLY A 452 0.46 12.73 -7.08
N ASN A 453 1.31 12.84 -8.11
CA ASN A 453 1.54 14.10 -8.86
C ASN A 453 0.35 14.44 -9.78
N ARG A 454 -0.75 14.96 -9.22
CA ARG A 454 -2.03 15.13 -9.93
C ARG A 454 -2.00 16.08 -11.13
N ALA A 455 -1.07 17.03 -11.16
CA ALA A 455 -0.91 17.94 -12.29
C ALA A 455 -0.12 17.33 -13.47
N LEU A 456 0.58 16.22 -13.26
CA LEU A 456 1.35 15.50 -14.29
C LEU A 456 0.41 14.63 -15.12
N GLN A 457 -0.42 15.25 -15.96
CA GLN A 457 -1.39 14.58 -16.83
C GLN A 457 -0.81 14.15 -18.20
N SER A 458 0.42 14.57 -18.53
CA SER A 458 1.07 14.26 -19.80
C SER A 458 1.49 12.79 -19.91
N LEU A 459 1.47 12.25 -21.12
CA LEU A 459 2.02 10.93 -21.41
C LEU A 459 3.54 10.98 -21.51
N ILE A 460 4.20 10.03 -20.85
CA ILE A 460 5.65 9.82 -20.92
C ILE A 460 5.91 8.70 -21.94
N PRO A 461 6.61 8.96 -23.07
CA PRO A 461 6.89 7.92 -24.07
C PRO A 461 7.85 6.86 -23.55
N SER A 462 7.50 5.59 -23.73
CA SER A 462 8.33 4.42 -23.40
C SER A 462 9.66 4.37 -24.18
N ALA A 463 9.70 4.93 -25.39
CA ALA A 463 10.92 5.06 -26.19
C ALA A 463 12.05 5.86 -25.52
N ASN A 464 11.75 6.66 -24.48
CA ASN A 464 12.74 7.40 -23.70
C ASN A 464 13.33 6.58 -22.52
N PHE A 465 12.73 5.42 -22.21
CA PHE A 465 12.96 4.65 -20.99
C PHE A 465 12.96 3.14 -21.27
N PRO A 466 13.93 2.62 -22.05
CA PRO A 466 13.94 1.21 -22.46
C PRO A 466 14.09 0.21 -21.31
N GLU A 467 14.80 0.58 -20.23
CA GLU A 467 15.15 -0.32 -19.12
C GLU A 467 14.11 -0.36 -17.98
N LEU A 468 12.98 0.36 -18.08
CA LEU A 468 11.99 0.44 -17.00
C LEU A 468 11.30 -0.91 -16.77
N LYS A 469 11.47 -1.46 -15.57
CA LYS A 469 10.79 -2.69 -15.11
C LYS A 469 9.63 -2.40 -14.16
N ILE A 470 9.77 -1.42 -13.25
CA ILE A 470 8.74 -1.06 -12.27
C ILE A 470 8.40 0.42 -12.39
N ILE A 471 7.11 0.71 -12.57
CA ILE A 471 6.58 2.05 -12.80
C ILE A 471 5.38 2.31 -11.89
N GLU A 472 5.38 3.45 -11.20
CA GLU A 472 4.20 3.98 -10.51
C GLU A 472 3.82 5.34 -11.10
N MET A 473 2.64 5.45 -11.71
CA MET A 473 2.16 6.65 -12.41
C MET A 473 1.06 7.40 -11.64
N PRO A 474 0.88 8.72 -11.85
CA PRO A 474 -0.28 9.46 -11.35
C PRO A 474 -1.63 8.85 -11.75
N SER A 475 -1.73 8.33 -12.99
CA SER A 475 -2.97 7.80 -13.55
C SER A 475 -2.77 6.58 -14.43
N ALA A 476 -3.75 5.67 -14.44
CA ALA A 476 -3.70 4.41 -15.19
C ALA A 476 -3.54 4.61 -16.70
N TYR A 477 -4.02 5.74 -17.24
CA TYR A 477 -3.87 6.07 -18.65
C TYR A 477 -2.41 6.24 -19.08
N GLN A 478 -1.50 6.59 -18.16
CA GLN A 478 -0.07 6.71 -18.46
C GLN A 478 0.61 5.33 -18.58
N CYS A 479 0.13 4.32 -17.84
CA CYS A 479 0.59 2.94 -17.99
C CYS A 479 0.29 2.34 -19.38
N CYS A 480 -0.70 2.86 -20.11
CA CYS A 480 -0.99 2.45 -21.48
C CYS A 480 0.21 2.65 -22.44
N ALA A 481 1.09 3.62 -22.18
CA ALA A 481 2.27 3.88 -23.01
C ALA A 481 3.38 2.82 -22.88
N PHE A 482 3.32 1.96 -21.85
CA PHE A 482 4.35 0.99 -21.49
C PHE A 482 3.91 -0.48 -21.72
N GLY A 483 2.88 -0.70 -22.55
CA GLY A 483 2.50 -2.04 -23.01
C GLY A 483 1.81 -2.94 -21.97
N GLY A 484 1.44 -2.41 -20.80
CA GLY A 484 0.80 -3.15 -19.69
C GLY A 484 -0.63 -3.68 -19.95
N CYS A 485 -0.99 -3.91 -21.21
CA CYS A 485 -2.36 -4.19 -21.66
C CYS A 485 -2.55 -5.60 -22.26
N GLU A 486 -1.50 -6.24 -22.78
CA GLU A 486 -1.67 -7.49 -23.56
C GLU A 486 -1.53 -8.80 -22.77
N ASN A 487 -0.78 -8.82 -21.66
CA ASN A 487 -0.43 -10.08 -20.98
C ASN A 487 -1.33 -10.44 -19.79
N VAL A 488 -1.85 -9.46 -19.04
CA VAL A 488 -2.67 -9.72 -17.83
C VAL A 488 -3.98 -10.46 -18.18
N TYR A 489 -4.59 -10.16 -19.33
CA TYR A 489 -5.78 -10.87 -19.83
C TYR A 489 -5.49 -12.19 -20.56
N LYS A 490 -4.21 -12.55 -20.81
CA LYS A 490 -3.83 -13.87 -21.35
C LYS A 490 -3.59 -14.88 -20.23
N ILE A 491 -2.91 -14.49 -19.15
CA ILE A 491 -2.61 -15.38 -18.01
C ILE A 491 -3.89 -15.96 -17.38
N SER A 492 -4.94 -15.14 -17.19
CA SER A 492 -6.24 -15.58 -16.66
C SER A 492 -7.01 -16.56 -17.56
N ASN A 493 -6.67 -16.64 -18.84
CA ASN A 493 -7.23 -17.61 -19.79
C ASN A 493 -6.38 -18.88 -19.93
N GLN A 494 -5.20 -18.95 -19.30
CA GLN A 494 -4.31 -20.11 -19.33
C GLN A 494 -4.39 -20.94 -18.04
N TRP A 495 -4.75 -20.34 -16.90
CA TRP A 495 -5.09 -21.05 -15.65
C TRP A 495 -6.49 -21.70 -15.64
N ASN A 496 -7.31 -21.51 -16.67
CA ASN A 496 -8.66 -22.08 -16.79
C ASN A 496 -8.73 -23.23 -17.81
N LYS A 497 -7.65 -24.00 -17.99
CA LYS A 497 -7.60 -25.03 -19.05
C LYS A 497 -6.90 -26.36 -18.77
N ASP A 498 -6.34 -26.54 -17.57
CA ASP A 498 -5.82 -27.84 -17.11
C ASP A 498 -6.33 -28.11 -15.68
N ASP A 499 -7.61 -28.46 -15.57
CA ASP A 499 -8.21 -28.96 -14.33
C ASP A 499 -9.27 -30.02 -14.71
N GLY A 500 -8.89 -31.29 -14.70
CA GLY A 500 -9.63 -32.27 -15.51
C GLY A 500 -9.23 -33.75 -15.49
N ASN A 501 -8.42 -34.25 -14.54
CA ASN A 501 -8.52 -35.66 -14.11
C ASN A 501 -7.69 -36.04 -12.87
N SER A 502 -8.09 -37.16 -12.26
CA SER A 502 -7.37 -37.98 -11.25
C SER A 502 -6.84 -37.26 -10.00
N VAL A 503 -7.65 -37.30 -8.95
CA VAL A 503 -7.16 -37.38 -7.57
C VAL A 503 -6.55 -38.78 -7.36
N ASP A 504 -5.25 -38.85 -7.08
CA ASP A 504 -4.66 -39.85 -6.17
C ASP A 504 -3.18 -39.50 -5.83
N ASP A 505 -2.62 -40.16 -4.82
CA ASP A 505 -1.19 -40.14 -4.42
C ASP A 505 -0.52 -38.77 -4.12
N LEU A 506 -0.83 -38.19 -2.95
CA LEU A 506 0.13 -37.35 -2.21
C LEU A 506 0.26 -37.72 -0.71
N HIS A 507 0.44 -39.01 -0.44
CA HIS A 507 0.74 -39.54 0.90
C HIS A 507 2.01 -40.41 0.90
N LYS A 508 3.19 -39.78 0.76
CA LYS A 508 4.47 -40.36 1.21
C LYS A 508 5.64 -39.37 1.28
N LYS A 509 6.55 -39.68 2.21
CA LYS A 509 7.93 -39.20 2.35
C LYS A 509 8.13 -37.74 2.75
N ASP A 510 7.89 -37.51 4.04
CA ASP A 510 8.93 -36.91 4.88
C ASP A 510 10.14 -37.85 5.05
N ALA A 511 11.27 -37.31 5.56
CA ALA A 511 12.54 -37.99 5.89
C ALA A 511 13.34 -38.61 4.70
N GLY A 512 14.46 -37.94 4.33
CA GLY A 512 15.24 -38.29 3.14
C GLY A 512 16.69 -37.77 3.05
N LEU A 513 17.43 -37.71 4.16
CA LEU A 513 18.90 -37.55 4.24
C LEU A 513 19.52 -36.17 3.87
N PHE A 514 20.37 -35.65 4.76
CA PHE A 514 21.42 -34.69 4.41
C PHE A 514 22.55 -35.42 3.66
N GLN A 515 22.96 -34.92 2.49
CA GLN A 515 24.35 -34.99 2.05
C GLN A 515 24.75 -33.65 1.44
N VAL A 516 25.80 -33.04 1.99
CA VAL A 516 26.42 -31.83 1.43
C VAL A 516 27.46 -32.30 0.41
N GLN A 517 27.31 -31.85 -0.84
CA GLN A 517 28.33 -32.01 -1.89
C GLN A 517 28.24 -30.82 -2.86
N ASP A 518 29.40 -30.31 -3.26
CA ASP A 518 29.64 -29.27 -4.27
C ASP A 518 28.98 -27.89 -4.12
N GLU A 519 29.83 -26.86 -3.94
CA GLU A 519 29.45 -25.44 -3.84
C GLU A 519 28.88 -24.84 -5.15
N ARG A 520 28.85 -25.61 -6.25
CA ARG A 520 28.42 -25.16 -7.58
C ARG A 520 26.90 -25.15 -7.76
N ASP A 521 26.19 -26.09 -7.14
CA ASP A 521 24.73 -26.18 -7.23
C ASP A 521 24.06 -24.94 -6.59
N LEU A 522 24.77 -24.25 -5.68
CA LEU A 522 24.31 -22.98 -5.10
C LEU A 522 24.53 -21.79 -6.03
N GLU A 523 25.60 -21.78 -6.85
CA GLU A 523 25.78 -20.75 -7.89
C GLU A 523 24.76 -20.94 -9.02
N ASP A 524 24.53 -22.17 -9.50
CA ASP A 524 23.51 -22.44 -10.50
C ASP A 524 22.09 -22.15 -9.97
N PHE A 525 21.76 -22.47 -8.70
CA PHE A 525 20.47 -22.10 -8.09
C PHE A 525 20.31 -20.58 -7.88
N LEU A 526 21.40 -19.86 -7.57
CA LEU A 526 21.38 -18.38 -7.50
C LEU A 526 21.27 -17.74 -8.89
N LEU A 527 21.86 -18.35 -9.91
CA LEU A 527 21.73 -17.94 -11.31
C LEU A 527 20.30 -18.19 -11.81
N ASP A 528 19.68 -19.32 -11.49
CA ASP A 528 18.28 -19.63 -11.82
C ASP A 528 17.33 -18.64 -11.10
N PHE A 529 17.57 -18.30 -9.83
CA PHE A 529 16.83 -17.25 -9.11
C PHE A 529 17.05 -15.84 -9.68
N GLU A 530 18.27 -15.50 -10.13
CA GLU A 530 18.52 -14.24 -10.83
C GLU A 530 17.92 -14.23 -12.24
N GLU A 531 17.90 -15.34 -12.96
CA GLU A 531 17.22 -15.51 -14.25
C GLU A 531 15.72 -15.33 -14.07
N ASP A 532 15.07 -15.97 -13.09
CA ASP A 532 13.63 -15.81 -12.82
C ASP A 532 13.27 -14.35 -12.42
N LEU A 533 14.11 -13.70 -11.61
CA LEU A 533 13.97 -12.27 -11.28
C LEU A 533 14.25 -11.33 -12.47
N LYS A 534 15.03 -11.77 -13.46
CA LYS A 534 15.18 -11.08 -14.76
C LYS A 534 14.04 -11.42 -15.73
N ALA A 535 13.46 -12.62 -15.63
CA ALA A 535 12.51 -13.23 -16.55
C ALA A 535 11.13 -12.58 -16.52
N LEU A 536 10.81 -11.78 -15.49
CA LEU A 536 9.75 -10.76 -15.53
C LEU A 536 10.08 -9.67 -16.57
N HIS A 537 9.98 -10.04 -17.85
CA HIS A 537 10.12 -9.16 -19.02
C HIS A 537 8.90 -8.27 -19.26
N SER A 538 7.86 -8.38 -18.42
CA SER A 538 6.69 -7.50 -18.45
C SER A 538 6.87 -6.29 -17.52
N VAL A 539 6.81 -5.09 -18.08
CA VAL A 539 6.85 -3.83 -17.32
C VAL A 539 5.67 -3.77 -16.34
N GLN A 540 5.95 -3.80 -15.04
CA GLN A 540 4.94 -3.68 -13.99
C GLN A 540 4.61 -2.19 -13.80
N CYS A 541 3.46 -1.75 -14.33
CA CYS A 541 2.98 -0.38 -14.15
C CYS A 541 1.71 -0.34 -13.29
N SER A 542 1.71 0.54 -12.28
CA SER A 542 0.56 0.78 -11.40
C SER A 542 0.18 2.27 -11.34
N PRO A 543 -1.10 2.62 -11.14
CA PRO A 543 -2.27 1.74 -11.19
C PRO A 543 -2.49 1.19 -12.61
N SER A 544 -2.89 -0.07 -12.73
CA SER A 544 -3.04 -0.73 -14.04
C SER A 544 -4.24 -0.19 -14.83
N PRO A 545 -4.18 -0.16 -16.18
CA PRO A 545 -5.35 0.02 -17.03
C PRO A 545 -6.39 -1.07 -16.77
N GLY A 546 -7.67 -0.75 -16.98
CA GLY A 546 -8.77 -1.67 -16.71
C GLY A 546 -10.01 -1.39 -17.56
N PRO A 547 -11.07 -2.20 -17.46
CA PRO A 547 -12.24 -2.08 -18.32
C PRO A 547 -12.94 -0.72 -18.19
N PHE A 548 -12.90 -0.10 -17.00
CA PHE A 548 -13.41 1.25 -16.74
C PHE A 548 -12.37 2.36 -16.93
N LYS A 549 -11.08 2.04 -17.11
CA LYS A 549 -10.01 3.00 -17.46
C LYS A 549 -9.25 2.50 -18.68
N PRO A 550 -9.88 2.55 -19.88
CA PRO A 550 -9.38 1.93 -21.10
C PRO A 550 -8.30 2.80 -21.79
N CYS A 551 -7.49 2.17 -22.64
CA CYS A 551 -6.42 2.87 -23.35
C CYS A 551 -6.86 3.47 -24.70
N GLU A 552 -7.65 2.75 -25.49
CA GLU A 552 -8.00 3.17 -26.88
C GLU A 552 -9.39 3.78 -27.00
N HIS A 553 -10.37 3.21 -26.30
CA HIS A 553 -11.80 3.43 -26.54
C HIS A 553 -12.57 3.54 -25.22
N LEU A 554 -13.34 4.61 -25.02
CA LEU A 554 -14.14 4.83 -23.81
C LEU A 554 -15.22 3.74 -23.64
N PHE A 555 -16.01 3.52 -24.70
CA PHE A 555 -17.10 2.54 -24.66
C PHE A 555 -16.65 1.10 -24.99
N GLY A 556 -15.58 0.94 -25.78
CA GLY A 556 -15.08 -0.37 -26.25
C GLY A 556 -15.96 -1.04 -27.31
N SER A 557 -17.25 -1.24 -27.03
CA SER A 557 -18.18 -1.98 -27.89
C SER A 557 -18.99 -1.09 -28.86
N TRP A 558 -19.11 -1.55 -30.12
CA TRP A 558 -19.98 -0.94 -31.12
C TRP A 558 -21.48 -1.01 -30.76
N LEU A 559 -21.91 -2.04 -30.02
CA LEU A 559 -23.31 -2.13 -29.55
C LEU A 559 -23.64 -1.01 -28.56
N ILE A 560 -22.69 -0.68 -27.67
CA ILE A 560 -22.83 0.44 -26.73
C ILE A 560 -22.84 1.76 -27.49
N ARG A 561 -21.91 1.97 -28.45
CA ARG A 561 -21.89 3.17 -29.31
C ARG A 561 -23.22 3.44 -30.00
N ILE A 562 -23.77 2.42 -30.68
CA ILE A 562 -25.05 2.54 -31.38
C ILE A 562 -26.19 2.79 -30.39
N GLY A 563 -26.17 2.12 -29.23
CA GLY A 563 -27.12 2.35 -28.14
C GLY A 563 -27.13 3.81 -27.65
N VAL A 564 -25.98 4.34 -27.23
CA VAL A 564 -25.85 5.71 -26.66
C VAL A 564 -26.21 6.79 -27.70
N TRP A 565 -25.79 6.65 -28.96
CA TRP A 565 -26.20 7.58 -30.00
C TRP A 565 -27.71 7.52 -30.28
N THR A 566 -28.31 6.33 -30.24
CA THR A 566 -29.76 6.15 -30.44
C THR A 566 -30.55 6.74 -29.28
N THR A 567 -30.16 6.50 -28.03
CA THR A 567 -30.83 7.09 -26.85
C THR A 567 -30.68 8.60 -26.83
N ALA A 568 -29.47 9.14 -27.07
CA ALA A 568 -29.25 10.59 -27.15
C ALA A 568 -30.14 11.26 -28.19
N VAL A 569 -30.20 10.73 -29.42
CA VAL A 569 -31.02 11.30 -30.51
C VAL A 569 -32.52 11.20 -30.22
N LEU A 570 -33.00 10.07 -29.69
CA LEU A 570 -34.42 9.90 -29.34
C LEU A 570 -34.83 10.76 -28.14
N ALA A 571 -34.04 10.79 -27.05
CA ALA A 571 -34.31 11.64 -25.90
C ALA A 571 -34.37 13.12 -26.27
N LEU A 572 -33.42 13.61 -27.09
CA LEU A 572 -33.44 15.00 -27.55
C LEU A 572 -34.63 15.30 -28.47
N SER A 573 -34.89 14.46 -29.48
CA SER A 573 -35.91 14.74 -30.50
C SER A 573 -37.35 14.54 -30.01
N CYS A 574 -37.64 13.44 -29.32
CA CYS A 574 -38.99 13.15 -28.81
C CYS A 574 -39.40 14.13 -27.70
N ASN A 575 -38.51 14.43 -26.75
CA ASN A 575 -38.85 15.38 -25.68
C ASN A 575 -38.92 16.82 -26.17
N ALA A 576 -38.04 17.26 -27.08
CA ALA A 576 -38.16 18.59 -27.68
C ALA A 576 -39.50 18.76 -28.42
N LEU A 577 -39.98 17.72 -29.10
CA LEU A 577 -41.31 17.73 -29.73
C LEU A 577 -42.43 17.83 -28.68
N VAL A 578 -42.40 17.01 -27.61
CA VAL A 578 -43.40 17.05 -26.53
C VAL A 578 -43.41 18.43 -25.85
N ALA A 579 -42.26 18.93 -25.40
CA ALA A 579 -42.14 20.25 -24.77
C ALA A 579 -42.63 21.38 -25.70
N LEU A 580 -42.29 21.33 -27.00
CA LEU A 580 -42.76 22.30 -27.99
C LEU A 580 -44.28 22.23 -28.22
N THR A 581 -44.90 21.06 -28.17
CA THR A 581 -46.38 20.98 -28.24
C THR A 581 -47.06 21.50 -26.98
N VAL A 582 -46.51 21.22 -25.80
CA VAL A 582 -47.08 21.62 -24.50
C VAL A 582 -47.00 23.14 -24.26
N PHE A 583 -45.84 23.76 -24.51
CA PHE A 583 -45.59 25.15 -24.09
C PHE A 583 -45.92 26.22 -25.15
N ARG A 584 -46.29 25.82 -26.37
CA ARG A 584 -46.49 26.76 -27.50
C ARG A 584 -47.87 27.44 -27.55
N THR A 585 -48.85 26.96 -26.80
CA THR A 585 -50.19 27.57 -26.69
C THR A 585 -50.37 28.24 -25.33
N PRO A 586 -50.40 29.59 -25.23
CA PRO A 586 -50.35 30.30 -23.93
C PRO A 586 -51.69 30.36 -23.18
N LEU A 587 -52.79 29.88 -23.77
CA LEU A 587 -54.14 29.97 -23.20
C LEU A 587 -54.45 28.77 -22.29
N TYR A 588 -53.99 28.87 -21.03
CA TYR A 588 -54.28 27.97 -19.90
C TYR A 588 -53.73 26.53 -20.02
N ILE A 589 -52.55 26.30 -19.43
CA ILE A 589 -51.95 24.96 -19.29
C ILE A 589 -52.56 24.25 -18.07
N SER A 590 -53.16 23.06 -18.28
CA SER A 590 -53.65 22.20 -17.20
C SER A 590 -52.51 21.53 -16.42
N SER A 591 -52.76 21.18 -15.15
CA SER A 591 -51.82 20.51 -14.25
C SER A 591 -51.02 19.37 -14.90
N ILE A 592 -51.74 18.47 -15.58
CA ILE A 592 -51.16 17.30 -16.25
C ILE A 592 -50.31 17.71 -17.47
N LYS A 593 -50.75 18.67 -18.30
CA LYS A 593 -49.93 19.16 -19.42
C LYS A 593 -48.65 19.84 -18.90
N LEU A 594 -48.75 20.62 -17.81
CA LEU A 594 -47.58 21.22 -17.16
C LEU A 594 -46.58 20.15 -16.69
N LEU A 595 -47.05 19.10 -16.01
CA LEU A 595 -46.18 18.05 -15.48
C LEU A 595 -45.48 17.24 -16.58
N ILE A 596 -46.20 16.89 -17.66
CA ILE A 596 -45.61 16.24 -18.84
C ILE A 596 -44.58 17.15 -19.52
N GLY A 597 -44.85 18.45 -19.62
CA GLY A 597 -43.90 19.42 -20.17
C GLY A 597 -42.62 19.54 -19.33
N VAL A 598 -42.71 19.53 -18.01
CA VAL A 598 -41.54 19.56 -17.12
C VAL A 598 -40.74 18.26 -17.19
N ILE A 599 -41.40 17.09 -17.22
CA ILE A 599 -40.73 15.80 -17.45
C ILE A 599 -39.94 15.83 -18.77
N ALA A 600 -40.54 16.29 -19.86
CA ALA A 600 -39.84 16.39 -21.15
C ALA A 600 -38.63 17.34 -21.09
N VAL A 601 -38.72 18.48 -20.39
CA VAL A 601 -37.57 19.40 -20.21
C VAL A 601 -36.44 18.77 -19.40
N VAL A 602 -36.78 17.92 -18.41
CA VAL A 602 -35.81 17.17 -17.60
C VAL A 602 -35.16 16.04 -18.41
N ASP A 603 -35.95 15.27 -19.16
CA ASP A 603 -35.46 14.14 -19.97
C ASP A 603 -34.56 14.61 -21.14
N ILE A 604 -34.70 15.86 -21.61
CA ILE A 604 -33.72 16.50 -22.52
C ILE A 604 -32.32 16.57 -21.90
N LEU A 605 -32.19 16.80 -20.58
CA LEU A 605 -30.88 16.87 -19.91
C LEU A 605 -30.16 15.51 -19.89
N MET A 606 -30.93 14.41 -19.77
CA MET A 606 -30.40 13.04 -19.96
C MET A 606 -29.97 12.78 -21.41
N GLY A 607 -30.69 13.34 -22.38
CA GLY A 607 -30.28 13.36 -23.79
C GLY A 607 -28.97 14.12 -24.00
N VAL A 608 -28.77 15.25 -23.32
CA VAL A 608 -27.55 16.06 -23.38
C VAL A 608 -26.35 15.34 -22.73
N SER A 609 -26.50 14.77 -21.54
CA SER A 609 -25.39 14.02 -20.88
C SER A 609 -24.94 12.83 -21.73
N SER A 610 -25.90 12.08 -22.28
CA SER A 610 -25.65 10.97 -23.21
C SER A 610 -24.93 11.44 -24.50
N ALA A 611 -25.37 12.55 -25.08
CA ALA A 611 -24.74 13.13 -26.27
C ALA A 611 -23.30 13.61 -26.02
N VAL A 612 -22.99 14.17 -24.84
CA VAL A 612 -21.63 14.59 -24.49
C VAL A 612 -20.70 13.38 -24.36
N LEU A 613 -21.13 12.30 -23.67
CA LEU A 613 -20.33 11.07 -23.60
C LEU A 613 -20.10 10.44 -24.99
N ALA A 614 -21.12 10.45 -25.85
CA ALA A 614 -21.02 9.97 -27.23
C ALA A 614 -20.05 10.80 -28.09
N ALA A 615 -20.04 12.13 -27.90
CA ALA A 615 -19.07 13.01 -28.53
C ALA A 615 -17.63 12.77 -28.01
N VAL A 616 -17.44 12.51 -26.72
CA VAL A 616 -16.12 12.21 -26.15
C VAL A 616 -15.53 10.92 -26.73
N ASP A 617 -16.27 9.79 -26.77
CA ASP A 617 -15.77 8.55 -27.39
C ASP A 617 -15.47 8.73 -28.90
N ALA A 618 -16.21 9.59 -29.59
CA ALA A 618 -15.97 9.92 -31.00
C ALA A 618 -14.71 10.79 -31.22
N PHE A 619 -14.51 11.86 -30.42
CA PHE A 619 -13.34 12.73 -30.55
C PHE A 619 -12.03 12.07 -30.08
N THR A 620 -12.11 11.13 -29.14
CA THR A 620 -10.94 10.44 -28.56
C THR A 620 -10.69 9.04 -29.13
N PHE A 621 -11.41 8.67 -30.19
CA PHE A 621 -11.44 7.31 -30.75
C PHE A 621 -10.04 6.77 -31.11
N GLY A 622 -9.63 5.68 -30.44
CA GLY A 622 -8.33 5.03 -30.65
C GLY A 622 -7.18 5.70 -29.88
N ARG A 623 -7.45 6.76 -29.11
CA ARG A 623 -6.44 7.57 -28.38
C ARG A 623 -6.96 8.06 -27.02
N PHE A 624 -7.86 7.30 -26.38
CA PHE A 624 -8.47 7.71 -25.12
C PHE A 624 -7.43 8.01 -24.03
N ALA A 625 -6.38 7.19 -23.90
CA ALA A 625 -5.30 7.37 -22.91
C ALA A 625 -4.63 8.75 -22.94
N GLN A 626 -4.59 9.42 -24.10
CA GLN A 626 -3.99 10.76 -24.24
C GLN A 626 -4.85 11.87 -23.60
N HIS A 627 -6.13 11.61 -23.37
CA HIS A 627 -7.13 12.57 -22.90
C HIS A 627 -7.85 12.12 -21.62
N GLY A 628 -7.76 10.83 -21.27
CA GLY A 628 -8.55 10.21 -20.21
C GLY A 628 -8.35 10.82 -18.83
N ALA A 629 -7.10 11.16 -18.46
CA ALA A 629 -6.80 11.84 -17.19
C ALA A 629 -7.44 13.24 -17.13
N TRP A 630 -7.31 14.02 -18.21
CA TRP A 630 -7.90 15.36 -18.33
C TRP A 630 -9.42 15.34 -18.35
N TRP A 631 -10.02 14.34 -18.99
CA TRP A 631 -11.48 14.16 -19.01
C TRP A 631 -12.00 13.75 -17.63
N GLU A 632 -11.39 12.74 -17.00
CA GLU A 632 -11.81 12.18 -15.71
C GLU A 632 -11.77 13.24 -14.60
N ASP A 633 -10.63 13.91 -14.39
CA ASP A 633 -10.50 15.00 -13.42
C ASP A 633 -11.13 16.33 -13.89
N GLY A 634 -11.67 16.36 -15.11
CA GLY A 634 -12.23 17.55 -15.73
C GLY A 634 -13.61 17.94 -15.20
N ILE A 635 -13.86 19.25 -15.09
CA ILE A 635 -15.18 19.81 -14.74
C ILE A 635 -16.29 19.30 -15.70
N GLY A 636 -15.94 19.04 -16.96
CA GLY A 636 -16.87 18.47 -17.95
C GLY A 636 -17.45 17.11 -17.52
N CYS A 637 -16.63 16.23 -16.93
CA CYS A 637 -17.11 14.95 -16.44
C CYS A 637 -18.00 15.11 -15.20
N GLN A 638 -17.63 16.01 -14.27
CA GLN A 638 -18.47 16.34 -13.12
C GLN A 638 -19.86 16.88 -13.52
N ILE A 639 -19.91 17.74 -14.55
CA ILE A 639 -21.17 18.26 -15.11
C ILE A 639 -22.00 17.14 -15.75
N VAL A 640 -21.40 16.24 -16.53
CA VAL A 640 -22.10 15.10 -17.16
C VAL A 640 -22.72 14.19 -16.10
N GLY A 641 -21.97 13.83 -15.05
CA GLY A 641 -22.47 13.00 -13.95
C GLY A 641 -23.61 13.66 -13.19
N PHE A 642 -23.43 14.92 -12.82
CA PHE A 642 -24.47 15.74 -12.18
C PHE A 642 -25.75 15.82 -13.01
N LEU A 643 -25.64 16.15 -14.30
CA LEU A 643 -26.80 16.24 -15.20
C LEU A 643 -27.52 14.90 -15.34
N SER A 644 -26.77 13.79 -15.41
CA SER A 644 -27.36 12.45 -15.55
C SER A 644 -28.19 12.06 -14.33
N ILE A 645 -27.67 12.23 -13.11
CA ILE A 645 -28.41 11.91 -11.87
C ILE A 645 -29.54 12.92 -11.63
N PHE A 646 -29.28 14.22 -11.82
CA PHE A 646 -30.32 15.24 -11.68
C PHE A 646 -31.51 14.97 -12.61
N ALA A 647 -31.26 14.53 -13.84
CA ALA A 647 -32.31 14.18 -14.79
C ALA A 647 -33.08 12.91 -14.38
N SER A 648 -32.39 11.82 -14.01
CA SER A 648 -33.07 10.56 -13.63
C SER A 648 -33.96 10.73 -12.40
N GLU A 649 -33.44 11.33 -11.32
CA GLU A 649 -34.17 11.49 -10.06
C GLU A 649 -35.34 12.48 -10.23
N SER A 650 -35.12 13.59 -10.95
CA SER A 650 -36.20 14.53 -11.26
C SER A 650 -37.33 13.85 -12.05
N SER A 651 -36.99 13.06 -13.07
CA SER A 651 -37.99 12.37 -13.91
C SER A 651 -38.80 11.36 -13.08
N ILE A 652 -38.14 10.56 -12.23
CA ILE A 652 -38.81 9.57 -11.36
C ILE A 652 -39.70 10.24 -10.31
N PHE A 653 -39.28 11.35 -9.69
CA PHE A 653 -40.13 12.09 -8.74
C PHE A 653 -41.34 12.74 -9.43
N LEU A 654 -41.18 13.29 -10.63
CA LEU A 654 -42.26 13.90 -11.40
C LEU A 654 -43.27 12.85 -11.92
N LEU A 655 -42.80 11.68 -12.35
CA LEU A 655 -43.65 10.52 -12.64
C LEU A 655 -44.41 10.04 -11.40
N THR A 656 -43.76 10.02 -10.24
CA THR A 656 -44.40 9.67 -8.95
C THR A 656 -45.48 10.68 -8.57
N LEU A 657 -45.24 11.98 -8.78
CA LEU A 657 -46.22 13.04 -8.59
C LEU A 657 -47.40 12.90 -9.56
N ALA A 658 -47.15 12.52 -10.83
CA ALA A 658 -48.20 12.29 -11.83
C ALA A 658 -49.13 11.12 -11.44
N ALA A 659 -48.56 10.04 -10.90
CA ALA A 659 -49.32 8.91 -10.38
C ALA A 659 -50.22 9.31 -9.21
N LEU A 660 -49.68 10.10 -8.27
CA LEU A 660 -50.41 10.59 -7.10
C LEU A 660 -51.51 11.58 -7.49
N GLU A 661 -51.25 12.58 -8.34
CA GLU A 661 -52.26 13.55 -8.80
C GLU A 661 -53.46 12.84 -9.42
N ARG A 662 -53.22 11.86 -10.30
CA ARG A 662 -54.29 11.06 -10.93
C ARG A 662 -55.03 10.19 -9.92
N GLY A 663 -54.32 9.55 -8.98
CA GLY A 663 -54.92 8.74 -7.92
C GLY A 663 -55.83 9.53 -6.98
N PHE A 664 -55.50 10.79 -6.68
CA PHE A 664 -56.35 11.68 -5.89
C PHE A 664 -57.51 12.27 -6.70
N SER A 665 -57.29 12.64 -7.97
CA SER A 665 -58.29 13.29 -8.82
C SER A 665 -59.58 12.47 -9.00
N VAL A 666 -59.49 11.14 -9.12
CA VAL A 666 -60.68 10.28 -9.20
C VAL A 666 -61.43 10.20 -7.86
N LYS A 667 -60.71 10.22 -6.74
CA LYS A 667 -61.29 10.06 -5.40
C LYS A 667 -62.12 11.25 -4.92
N CYS A 668 -61.90 12.44 -5.48
CA CYS A 668 -62.65 13.65 -5.14
C CYS A 668 -63.98 13.81 -5.90
N SER A 669 -64.30 12.94 -6.87
CA SER A 669 -65.52 13.08 -7.69
C SER A 669 -66.83 12.82 -6.94
N SER A 670 -66.80 12.36 -5.68
CA SER A 670 -68.00 11.90 -4.96
C SER A 670 -68.38 12.69 -3.71
N LYS A 671 -67.67 13.79 -3.36
CA LYS A 671 -68.08 14.75 -2.30
C LYS A 671 -67.18 16.00 -2.27
N PHE A 672 -67.83 17.16 -2.44
CA PHE A 672 -67.32 18.54 -2.29
C PHE A 672 -66.14 18.97 -3.19
N GLU A 673 -66.33 20.05 -3.94
CA GLU A 673 -65.23 20.71 -4.65
C GLU A 673 -64.30 21.42 -3.66
N VAL A 674 -63.08 20.90 -3.54
CA VAL A 674 -61.89 21.74 -3.26
C VAL A 674 -60.91 21.50 -4.40
N LYS A 675 -61.00 22.34 -5.44
CA LYS A 675 -59.98 22.38 -6.50
C LYS A 675 -58.65 22.73 -5.85
N ALA A 676 -57.71 21.77 -5.79
CA ALA A 676 -56.36 22.04 -5.32
C ALA A 676 -55.76 23.19 -6.16
N PRO A 677 -55.32 24.30 -5.55
CA PRO A 677 -54.91 25.46 -6.31
C PRO A 677 -53.66 25.15 -7.13
N LEU A 678 -53.62 25.59 -8.39
CA LEU A 678 -52.50 25.40 -9.33
C LEU A 678 -51.14 25.86 -8.76
N PHE A 679 -51.18 26.78 -7.79
CA PHE A 679 -50.05 27.23 -6.97
C PHE A 679 -49.43 26.10 -6.12
N SER A 680 -50.26 25.27 -5.47
CA SER A 680 -49.82 24.14 -4.63
C SER A 680 -49.08 23.09 -5.46
N LEU A 681 -49.62 22.70 -6.62
CA LEU A 681 -48.93 21.75 -7.50
C LEU A 681 -47.58 22.29 -7.99
N ARG A 682 -47.49 23.58 -8.34
CA ARG A 682 -46.22 24.22 -8.71
C ARG A 682 -45.20 24.21 -7.57
N ALA A 683 -45.63 24.39 -6.33
CA ALA A 683 -44.76 24.28 -5.16
C ALA A 683 -44.26 22.84 -4.93
N ILE A 684 -45.10 21.82 -5.16
CA ILE A 684 -44.70 20.41 -5.06
C ILE A 684 -43.75 20.00 -6.20
N VAL A 685 -44.00 20.45 -7.44
CA VAL A 685 -43.08 20.28 -8.57
C VAL A 685 -41.71 20.91 -8.27
N LEU A 686 -41.68 22.13 -7.71
CA LEU A 686 -40.45 22.79 -7.26
C LEU A 686 -39.74 21.95 -6.19
N LEU A 687 -40.47 21.39 -5.22
CA LEU A 687 -39.90 20.55 -4.16
C LEU A 687 -39.28 19.26 -4.71
N CYS A 688 -39.92 18.59 -5.67
CA CYS A 688 -39.36 17.42 -6.35
C CYS A 688 -38.03 17.75 -7.06
N VAL A 689 -37.99 18.87 -7.80
CA VAL A 689 -36.77 19.32 -8.49
C VAL A 689 -35.66 19.72 -7.49
N LEU A 690 -36.01 20.36 -6.37
CA LEU A 690 -35.05 20.69 -5.31
C LEU A 690 -34.50 19.44 -4.61
N LEU A 691 -35.31 18.38 -4.44
CA LEU A 691 -34.85 17.10 -3.88
C LEU A 691 -33.90 16.36 -4.84
N ALA A 692 -34.20 16.35 -6.13
CA ALA A 692 -33.27 15.79 -7.13
C ALA A 692 -31.96 16.60 -7.20
N LEU A 693 -32.03 17.92 -7.04
CA LEU A 693 -30.86 18.80 -6.99
C LEU A 693 -29.96 18.51 -5.78
N THR A 694 -30.53 18.29 -4.58
CA THR A 694 -29.71 17.90 -3.41
C THR A 694 -29.10 16.51 -3.58
N ILE A 695 -29.83 15.54 -4.12
CA ILE A 695 -29.30 14.19 -4.41
C ILE A 695 -28.15 14.22 -5.42
N ALA A 696 -28.28 14.99 -6.50
CA ALA A 696 -27.25 15.11 -7.53
C ALA A 696 -26.01 15.92 -7.08
N THR A 697 -26.14 16.80 -6.09
CA THR A 697 -25.00 17.58 -5.54
C THR A 697 -24.22 16.84 -4.45
N ILE A 698 -24.76 15.77 -3.84
CA ILE A 698 -24.02 14.97 -2.85
C ILE A 698 -22.66 14.48 -3.37
N PRO A 699 -22.51 13.93 -4.60
CA PRO A 699 -21.20 13.50 -5.14
C PRO A 699 -20.31 14.65 -5.67
N LEU A 700 -20.65 15.91 -5.38
CA LEU A 700 -19.78 17.08 -5.56
C LEU A 700 -19.28 17.65 -4.21
N LEU A 701 -19.96 17.32 -3.11
CA LEU A 701 -19.70 17.89 -1.77
C LEU A 701 -19.26 16.83 -0.73
N GLY A 702 -19.49 15.54 -1.01
CA GLY A 702 -19.19 14.42 -0.12
C GLY A 702 -18.00 13.57 -0.57
N GLY A 703 -17.84 12.39 0.06
CA GLY A 703 -16.77 11.45 -0.24
C GLY A 703 -16.95 10.65 -1.55
N SER A 704 -18.19 10.52 -2.03
CA SER A 704 -18.49 9.97 -3.36
C SER A 704 -18.15 11.03 -4.43
N LYS A 705 -17.59 10.62 -5.58
CA LYS A 705 -17.09 11.55 -6.61
C LYS A 705 -17.45 11.08 -8.01
N TYR A 706 -17.90 12.00 -8.87
CA TYR A 706 -18.15 11.71 -10.29
C TYR A 706 -16.87 11.38 -11.10
N ASN A 707 -15.68 11.88 -10.68
CA ASN A 707 -14.40 11.58 -11.32
C ASN A 707 -13.78 10.21 -10.93
N ALA A 708 -14.55 9.29 -10.33
CA ALA A 708 -14.05 7.93 -10.09
C ALA A 708 -13.82 7.12 -11.39
N SER A 709 -14.45 7.54 -12.49
CA SER A 709 -14.52 6.83 -13.77
C SER A 709 -14.71 7.84 -14.92
N PRO A 710 -14.12 7.62 -16.10
CA PRO A 710 -14.34 8.45 -17.29
C PRO A 710 -15.75 8.33 -17.86
N LEU A 711 -16.57 7.40 -17.36
CA LEU A 711 -18.01 7.34 -17.61
C LEU A 711 -18.81 8.38 -16.81
N CYS A 712 -18.16 9.09 -15.88
CA CYS A 712 -18.72 10.19 -15.09
C CYS A 712 -19.90 9.81 -14.18
N LEU A 713 -20.13 8.51 -13.98
CA LEU A 713 -21.16 7.97 -13.11
C LEU A 713 -20.51 7.28 -11.90
N PRO A 714 -21.08 7.41 -10.69
CA PRO A 714 -20.61 6.67 -9.52
C PRO A 714 -20.74 5.16 -9.77
N LEU A 715 -19.61 4.46 -9.78
CA LEU A 715 -19.58 3.00 -9.88
C LEU A 715 -19.94 2.39 -8.52
N PRO A 716 -20.65 1.24 -8.49
CA PRO A 716 -21.03 0.59 -7.24
C PRO A 716 -19.86 -0.17 -6.58
N PHE A 717 -18.69 -0.22 -7.21
CA PHE A 717 -17.46 -0.85 -6.70
C PHE A 717 -16.41 0.25 -6.43
N GLY A 718 -15.79 0.26 -5.24
CA GLY A 718 -14.80 1.27 -4.88
C GLY A 718 -14.81 1.60 -3.39
N GLU A 719 -14.69 2.89 -3.06
CA GLU A 719 -14.80 3.38 -1.67
C GLU A 719 -16.20 3.07 -1.10
N PRO A 720 -16.35 2.71 0.19
CA PRO A 720 -17.66 2.42 0.79
C PRO A 720 -18.61 3.63 0.77
N SER A 721 -18.07 4.84 0.62
CA SER A 721 -18.80 6.10 0.37
C SER A 721 -19.60 6.07 -0.94
N THR A 722 -19.03 5.55 -2.04
CA THR A 722 -19.67 5.50 -3.37
C THR A 722 -20.73 4.41 -3.42
N THR A 723 -20.41 3.21 -2.92
CA THR A 723 -21.36 2.08 -2.84
C THR A 723 -22.55 2.42 -1.95
N GLY A 724 -22.33 3.05 -0.79
CA GLY A 724 -23.40 3.49 0.11
C GLY A 724 -24.36 4.49 -0.54
N TYR A 725 -23.83 5.47 -1.28
CA TYR A 725 -24.64 6.41 -2.06
C TYR A 725 -25.50 5.69 -3.13
N MET A 726 -24.90 4.77 -3.89
CA MET A 726 -25.61 4.02 -4.93
C MET A 726 -26.71 3.10 -4.38
N VAL A 727 -26.50 2.46 -3.23
CA VAL A 727 -27.54 1.67 -2.56
C VAL A 727 -28.68 2.55 -2.05
N ALA A 728 -28.38 3.72 -1.46
CA ALA A 728 -29.40 4.67 -1.01
C ALA A 728 -30.25 5.20 -2.18
N LEU A 729 -29.62 5.53 -3.31
CA LEU A 729 -30.29 5.94 -4.55
C LEU A 729 -31.23 4.84 -5.08
N VAL A 730 -30.77 3.59 -5.09
CA VAL A 730 -31.58 2.44 -5.52
C VAL A 730 -32.78 2.20 -4.60
N LEU A 731 -32.62 2.32 -3.28
CA LEU A 731 -33.72 2.18 -2.32
C LEU A 731 -34.76 3.29 -2.46
N LEU A 732 -34.33 4.55 -2.68
CA LEU A 732 -35.22 5.70 -2.87
C LEU A 732 -36.06 5.55 -4.14
N ASN A 733 -35.45 5.21 -5.26
CA ASN A 733 -36.16 4.94 -6.51
C ASN A 733 -37.10 3.73 -6.40
N SER A 734 -36.69 2.67 -5.69
CA SER A 734 -37.56 1.51 -5.43
C SER A 734 -38.81 1.90 -4.63
N LEU A 735 -38.68 2.80 -3.66
CA LEU A 735 -39.81 3.36 -2.91
C LEU A 735 -40.74 4.20 -3.83
N CYS A 736 -40.19 4.99 -4.74
CA CYS A 736 -40.97 5.73 -5.74
C CYS A 736 -41.76 4.79 -6.67
N PHE A 737 -41.15 3.72 -7.19
CA PHE A 737 -41.85 2.71 -7.99
C PHE A 737 -42.94 1.97 -7.19
N LEU A 738 -42.72 1.69 -5.90
CA LEU A 738 -43.75 1.12 -5.02
C LEU A 738 -44.93 2.08 -4.83
N ILE A 739 -44.68 3.37 -4.59
CA ILE A 739 -45.72 4.41 -4.46
C ILE A 739 -46.52 4.55 -5.76
N MET A 740 -45.85 4.62 -6.91
CA MET A 740 -46.52 4.65 -8.23
C MET A 740 -47.40 3.42 -8.44
N THR A 741 -46.88 2.23 -8.14
CA THR A 741 -47.62 0.97 -8.29
C THR A 741 -48.87 0.95 -7.39
N ILE A 742 -48.76 1.35 -6.12
CA ILE A 742 -49.90 1.42 -5.20
C ILE A 742 -50.92 2.47 -5.66
N ALA A 743 -50.48 3.61 -6.18
CA ALA A 743 -51.37 4.67 -6.68
C ALA A 743 -52.17 4.20 -7.91
N TYR A 744 -51.52 3.60 -8.90
CA TYR A 744 -52.20 3.12 -10.11
C TYR A 744 -53.02 1.85 -9.89
N THR A 745 -52.62 0.94 -9.00
CA THR A 745 -53.48 -0.20 -8.60
C THR A 745 -54.78 0.30 -7.94
N LYS A 746 -54.70 1.32 -7.08
CA LYS A 746 -55.89 1.95 -6.49
C LYS A 746 -56.74 2.69 -7.53
N LEU A 747 -56.13 3.29 -8.54
CA LEU A 747 -56.85 3.89 -9.68
C LEU A 747 -57.62 2.81 -10.47
N TYR A 748 -56.96 1.71 -10.82
CA TYR A 748 -57.57 0.58 -11.55
C TYR A 748 -58.76 -0.01 -10.79
N CYS A 749 -58.56 -0.40 -9.52
CA CYS A 749 -59.62 -0.97 -8.69
C CYS A 749 -60.71 0.04 -8.25
N SER A 750 -60.55 1.33 -8.58
CA SER A 750 -61.61 2.35 -8.45
C SER A 750 -62.42 2.51 -9.73
N LEU A 751 -61.81 2.28 -10.90
CA LEU A 751 -62.48 2.31 -12.20
C LEU A 751 -63.35 1.05 -12.40
N GLU A 752 -62.86 -0.10 -11.93
CA GLU A 752 -63.59 -1.39 -11.88
C GLU A 752 -64.85 -1.37 -10.98
N LYS A 753 -65.11 -0.27 -10.27
CA LYS A 753 -66.27 -0.07 -9.38
C LYS A 753 -67.21 1.06 -9.82
N GLY A 754 -66.99 1.65 -10.98
CA GLY A 754 -67.92 2.56 -11.64
C GLY A 754 -68.56 1.90 -12.86
N GLU A 755 -69.76 2.35 -13.24
CA GLU A 755 -70.42 1.86 -14.46
C GLU A 755 -69.66 2.34 -15.72
N LEU A 756 -69.29 1.40 -16.59
CA LEU A 756 -68.28 1.58 -17.63
C LEU A 756 -68.88 2.11 -18.95
N GLU A 757 -69.35 3.35 -18.98
CA GLU A 757 -69.96 3.94 -20.18
C GLU A 757 -68.96 4.55 -21.19
N ASN A 758 -67.66 4.64 -20.88
CA ASN A 758 -66.66 5.24 -21.77
C ASN A 758 -65.53 4.29 -22.19
N LEU A 759 -65.50 3.94 -23.49
CA LEU A 759 -64.41 3.22 -24.17
C LEU A 759 -63.02 3.87 -24.01
N TRP A 760 -62.99 5.19 -23.79
CA TRP A 760 -61.79 6.02 -23.77
C TRP A 760 -60.89 5.79 -22.54
N ASP A 761 -61.49 5.62 -21.35
CA ASP A 761 -60.73 5.43 -20.11
C ASP A 761 -59.92 4.13 -20.13
N CYS A 762 -60.48 3.06 -20.71
CA CYS A 762 -59.79 1.77 -20.87
C CYS A 762 -58.49 1.91 -21.69
N SER A 763 -58.44 2.81 -22.67
CA SER A 763 -57.23 3.07 -23.49
C SER A 763 -56.17 3.84 -22.70
N MET A 764 -56.57 4.85 -21.92
CA MET A 764 -55.66 5.62 -21.05
C MET A 764 -55.08 4.75 -19.92
N VAL A 765 -55.88 3.90 -19.29
CA VAL A 765 -55.41 2.94 -18.27
C VAL A 765 -54.37 1.99 -18.84
N LYS A 766 -54.60 1.43 -20.05
CA LYS A 766 -53.64 0.53 -20.71
C LYS A 766 -52.32 1.23 -21.06
N HIS A 767 -52.38 2.47 -21.56
CA HIS A 767 -51.18 3.28 -21.83
C HIS A 767 -50.36 3.56 -20.56
N ILE A 768 -51.03 3.94 -19.46
CA ILE A 768 -50.40 4.23 -18.17
C ILE A 768 -49.78 2.96 -17.55
N ALA A 769 -50.50 1.83 -17.59
CA ALA A 769 -49.98 0.55 -17.11
C ALA A 769 -48.74 0.09 -17.89
N LEU A 770 -48.76 0.24 -19.23
CA LEU A 770 -47.61 -0.05 -20.09
C LEU A 770 -46.40 0.84 -19.76
N LEU A 771 -46.62 2.12 -19.49
CA LEU A 771 -45.55 3.05 -19.09
C LEU A 771 -44.93 2.62 -17.75
N LEU A 772 -45.72 2.36 -16.72
CA LEU A 772 -45.20 1.91 -15.42
C LEU A 772 -44.46 0.57 -15.53
N PHE A 773 -45.01 -0.39 -16.26
CA PHE A 773 -44.41 -1.70 -16.51
C PHE A 773 -43.04 -1.57 -17.21
N THR A 774 -42.96 -0.71 -18.24
CA THR A 774 -41.72 -0.44 -18.98
C THR A 774 -40.64 0.17 -18.08
N ASN A 775 -40.98 1.21 -17.29
CA ASN A 775 -40.01 1.84 -16.39
C ASN A 775 -39.54 0.88 -15.29
N CYS A 776 -40.43 0.06 -14.73
CA CYS A 776 -40.09 -0.92 -13.70
C CYS A 776 -39.12 -1.99 -14.23
N ILE A 777 -39.39 -2.58 -15.41
CA ILE A 777 -38.52 -3.58 -16.05
C ILE A 777 -37.12 -3.02 -16.33
N LEU A 778 -37.03 -1.78 -16.83
CA LEU A 778 -35.74 -1.14 -17.12
C LEU A 778 -34.95 -0.80 -15.85
N TYR A 779 -35.61 -0.69 -14.70
CA TYR A 779 -34.94 -0.46 -13.42
C TYR A 779 -34.40 -1.75 -12.77
N CYS A 780 -34.98 -2.92 -13.06
CA CYS A 780 -34.54 -4.21 -12.49
C CYS A 780 -33.03 -4.50 -12.67
N PRO A 781 -32.40 -4.31 -13.87
CA PRO A 781 -30.95 -4.49 -14.02
C PRO A 781 -30.11 -3.53 -13.19
N VAL A 782 -30.57 -2.30 -12.99
CA VAL A 782 -29.88 -1.25 -12.22
C VAL A 782 -29.88 -1.60 -10.73
N ALA A 783 -31.05 -2.01 -10.21
CA ALA A 783 -31.16 -2.49 -8.83
C ALA A 783 -30.31 -3.74 -8.59
N PHE A 784 -30.36 -4.72 -9.50
CA PHE A 784 -29.57 -5.95 -9.42
C PHE A 784 -28.06 -5.66 -9.38
N LEU A 785 -27.57 -4.72 -10.21
CA LEU A 785 -26.16 -4.31 -10.22
C LEU A 785 -25.70 -3.79 -8.84
N SER A 786 -26.45 -2.85 -8.25
CA SER A 786 -26.07 -2.24 -6.97
C SER A 786 -26.14 -3.22 -5.79
N PHE A 787 -27.15 -4.11 -5.74
CA PHE A 787 -27.22 -5.14 -4.71
C PHE A 787 -26.19 -6.25 -4.88
N SER A 788 -25.81 -6.59 -6.13
CA SER A 788 -24.74 -7.58 -6.39
C SER A 788 -23.37 -7.11 -5.86
N SER A 789 -23.10 -5.80 -5.92
CA SER A 789 -21.89 -5.21 -5.33
C SER A 789 -21.88 -5.33 -3.80
N LEU A 790 -23.00 -5.02 -3.14
CA LEU A 790 -23.14 -5.15 -1.68
C LEU A 790 -22.93 -6.60 -1.18
N LEU A 791 -23.16 -7.59 -2.05
CA LEU A 791 -22.98 -9.03 -1.78
C LEU A 791 -21.67 -9.61 -2.34
N ASN A 792 -20.77 -8.78 -2.91
CA ASN A 792 -19.52 -9.20 -3.57
C ASN A 792 -19.68 -10.32 -4.63
N LEU A 793 -20.79 -10.32 -5.38
CA LEU A 793 -21.06 -11.34 -6.40
C LEU A 793 -20.33 -11.03 -7.72
N THR A 794 -19.21 -11.69 -7.96
CA THR A 794 -18.21 -11.39 -9.02
C THR A 794 -18.55 -11.86 -10.45
N PHE A 795 -19.82 -12.16 -10.74
CA PHE A 795 -20.22 -12.86 -11.98
C PHE A 795 -20.58 -11.96 -13.19
N ILE A 796 -20.46 -10.63 -13.09
CA ILE A 796 -20.92 -9.70 -14.14
C ILE A 796 -19.75 -9.17 -14.98
N SER A 797 -19.75 -9.46 -16.29
CA SER A 797 -18.76 -8.91 -17.22
C SER A 797 -18.82 -7.37 -17.28
N PRO A 798 -17.68 -6.66 -17.28
CA PRO A 798 -17.65 -5.19 -17.30
C PRO A 798 -18.41 -4.54 -18.47
N ASP A 799 -18.49 -5.18 -19.63
CA ASP A 799 -19.23 -4.66 -20.79
C ASP A 799 -20.75 -4.68 -20.56
N VAL A 800 -21.26 -5.64 -19.78
CA VAL A 800 -22.67 -5.66 -19.35
C VAL A 800 -22.94 -4.50 -18.40
N ILE A 801 -21.99 -4.18 -17.52
CA ILE A 801 -22.08 -3.05 -16.58
C ILE A 801 -22.09 -1.72 -17.35
N LYS A 802 -21.19 -1.56 -18.34
CA LYS A 802 -21.20 -0.40 -19.25
C LYS A 802 -22.54 -0.30 -20.00
N PHE A 803 -23.08 -1.40 -20.51
CA PHE A 803 -24.36 -1.40 -21.22
C PHE A 803 -25.54 -1.00 -20.33
N ILE A 804 -25.60 -1.50 -19.09
CA ILE A 804 -26.62 -1.09 -18.10
C ILE A 804 -26.53 0.42 -17.84
N LEU A 805 -25.35 0.93 -17.51
CA LEU A 805 -25.16 2.34 -17.12
C LEU A 805 -25.34 3.33 -18.28
N LEU A 806 -24.94 2.96 -19.51
CA LEU A 806 -24.92 3.89 -20.65
C LEU A 806 -26.12 3.74 -21.59
N VAL A 807 -26.77 2.57 -21.63
CA VAL A 807 -27.88 2.31 -22.56
C VAL A 807 -29.20 2.08 -21.82
N ILE A 808 -29.22 1.31 -20.72
CA ILE A 808 -30.47 1.01 -20.00
C ILE A 808 -30.92 2.19 -19.13
N VAL A 809 -30.01 2.81 -18.35
CA VAL A 809 -30.35 3.95 -17.47
C VAL A 809 -30.93 5.16 -18.24
N PRO A 810 -30.44 5.56 -19.43
CA PRO A 810 -31.06 6.64 -20.21
C PRO A 810 -32.32 6.25 -20.99
N LEU A 811 -32.65 4.95 -21.11
CA LEU A 811 -33.73 4.47 -21.99
C LEU A 811 -35.15 4.95 -21.59
N PRO A 812 -35.51 5.09 -20.30
CA PRO A 812 -36.78 5.71 -19.88
C PRO A 812 -37.03 7.10 -20.49
N ALA A 813 -36.02 7.97 -20.51
CA ALA A 813 -36.09 9.32 -21.08
C ALA A 813 -36.34 9.31 -22.61
N CYS A 814 -36.13 8.17 -23.28
CA CYS A 814 -36.42 7.97 -24.69
C CYS A 814 -37.83 7.38 -24.89
N LEU A 815 -38.20 6.39 -24.08
CA LEU A 815 -39.43 5.61 -24.27
C LEU A 815 -40.67 6.31 -23.69
N ASN A 816 -40.56 7.03 -22.57
CA ASN A 816 -41.67 7.77 -21.97
C ASN A 816 -42.32 8.77 -22.93
N PRO A 817 -41.58 9.70 -23.59
CA PRO A 817 -42.17 10.61 -24.57
C PRO A 817 -42.62 9.89 -25.85
N LEU A 818 -41.94 8.82 -26.28
CA LEU A 818 -42.29 8.08 -27.49
C LEU A 818 -43.62 7.32 -27.31
N LEU A 819 -43.81 6.64 -26.18
CA LEU A 819 -45.08 6.02 -25.81
C LEU A 819 -46.21 7.06 -25.73
N TYR A 820 -45.93 8.25 -25.16
CA TYR A 820 -46.89 9.35 -25.13
C TYR A 820 -47.30 9.82 -26.54
N ILE A 821 -46.33 10.06 -27.43
CA ILE A 821 -46.54 10.48 -28.83
C ILE A 821 -47.40 9.45 -29.61
N VAL A 822 -47.14 8.15 -29.43
CA VAL A 822 -47.80 7.08 -30.19
C VAL A 822 -49.22 6.80 -29.70
N PHE A 823 -49.41 6.70 -28.38
CA PHE A 823 -50.63 6.17 -27.76
C PHE A 823 -51.60 7.23 -27.22
N ASN A 824 -51.19 8.49 -27.02
CA ASN A 824 -52.11 9.53 -26.57
C ASN A 824 -52.93 10.12 -27.76
N PRO A 825 -54.28 10.00 -27.77
CA PRO A 825 -55.10 10.59 -28.82
C PRO A 825 -55.01 12.13 -28.86
N HIS A 826 -54.95 12.79 -27.69
CA HIS A 826 -54.87 14.25 -27.61
C HIS A 826 -53.57 14.82 -28.21
N PHE A 827 -52.48 14.06 -28.21
CA PHE A 827 -51.25 14.50 -28.88
C PHE A 827 -51.45 14.64 -30.40
N LYS A 828 -52.26 13.77 -31.01
CA LYS A 828 -52.60 13.85 -32.45
C LYS A 828 -53.51 15.05 -32.75
N GLU A 829 -54.35 15.46 -31.79
CA GLU A 829 -55.19 16.65 -31.89
C GLU A 829 -54.38 17.95 -31.74
N ASP A 830 -53.54 18.04 -30.69
CA ASP A 830 -52.61 19.15 -30.45
C ASP A 830 -51.66 19.34 -31.66
N MET A 831 -51.06 18.25 -32.15
CA MET A 831 -50.22 18.25 -33.35
C MET A 831 -51.01 18.60 -34.63
N GLY A 832 -52.30 18.22 -34.69
CA GLY A 832 -53.23 18.64 -35.75
C GLY A 832 -53.46 20.14 -35.80
N SER A 833 -53.39 20.85 -34.65
CA SER A 833 -53.42 22.32 -34.62
C SER A 833 -52.13 22.93 -35.21
N LEU A 834 -50.98 22.33 -34.90
CA LEU A 834 -49.67 22.73 -35.40
C LEU A 834 -49.61 22.61 -36.94
N GLY A 835 -50.16 21.52 -37.49
CA GLY A 835 -50.29 21.28 -38.93
C GLY A 835 -51.24 22.22 -39.67
N LYS A 836 -52.23 22.81 -38.98
CA LYS A 836 -53.15 23.80 -39.57
C LYS A 836 -52.48 25.17 -39.72
N HIS A 837 -51.71 25.62 -38.71
CA HIS A 837 -51.01 26.90 -38.79
C HIS A 837 -49.77 26.90 -39.71
N THR A 838 -49.07 25.77 -39.89
CA THR A 838 -47.98 25.69 -40.88
C THR A 838 -48.48 25.81 -42.32
N ARG A 839 -49.66 25.28 -42.65
CA ARG A 839 -50.33 25.53 -43.94
C ARG A 839 -50.72 27.00 -44.11
N PHE A 840 -51.12 27.68 -43.03
CA PHE A 840 -51.40 29.13 -43.05
C PHE A 840 -50.12 29.96 -43.28
N TRP A 841 -48.98 29.54 -42.71
CA TRP A 841 -47.68 30.19 -42.95
C TRP A 841 -47.18 30.03 -44.40
N MET A 842 -47.37 28.86 -45.02
CA MET A 842 -47.12 28.69 -46.45
C MET A 842 -47.99 29.61 -47.31
N ARG A 843 -49.30 29.70 -47.02
CA ARG A 843 -50.20 30.61 -47.77
C ARG A 843 -49.88 32.09 -47.55
N SER A 844 -49.41 32.47 -46.37
CA SER A 844 -48.96 33.84 -46.05
C SER A 844 -47.69 34.25 -46.82
N LYS A 845 -46.84 33.28 -47.20
CA LYS A 845 -45.60 33.51 -47.98
C LYS A 845 -45.80 33.69 -49.50
N HIS A 846 -47.02 33.78 -49.99
CA HIS A 846 -47.33 34.13 -51.39
C HIS A 846 -48.15 35.43 -51.54
N ALA A 847 -48.19 36.26 -50.49
CA ALA A 847 -48.81 37.60 -50.52
C ALA A 847 -47.78 38.75 -50.46
N SER A 848 -46.48 38.46 -50.65
CA SER A 848 -45.39 39.43 -50.44
C SER A 848 -44.21 39.29 -51.42
N LEU A 849 -44.49 39.03 -52.71
CA LEU A 849 -43.49 39.12 -53.79
C LEU A 849 -44.20 39.31 -55.14
N LEU A 850 -44.70 40.52 -55.37
CA LEU A 850 -45.31 40.93 -56.64
C LEU A 850 -44.41 41.98 -57.30
N SER A 851 -43.52 41.54 -58.19
CA SER A 851 -42.62 42.42 -58.94
C SER A 851 -42.10 41.77 -60.23
N ILE A 852 -42.85 42.01 -61.32
CA ILE A 852 -42.34 42.11 -62.71
C ILE A 852 -41.89 40.80 -63.41
N ASN A 853 -42.76 40.35 -64.34
CA ASN A 853 -42.49 39.66 -65.62
C ASN A 853 -41.82 38.25 -65.63
N SER A 854 -42.16 37.33 -66.54
CA SER A 854 -43.33 37.21 -67.44
C SER A 854 -43.52 35.76 -67.93
N ASP A 855 -44.59 35.52 -68.70
CA ASP A 855 -44.76 34.46 -69.71
C ASP A 855 -44.87 32.96 -69.32
N ASP A 856 -46.11 32.56 -69.00
CA ASP A 856 -46.97 31.66 -69.82
C ASP A 856 -46.78 30.11 -69.92
N VAL A 857 -47.86 29.44 -70.38
CA VAL A 857 -47.99 28.08 -70.97
C VAL A 857 -48.08 26.81 -70.05
N GLU A 858 -49.35 26.46 -69.75
CA GLU A 858 -50.02 25.14 -69.91
C GLU A 858 -49.70 23.82 -69.11
N LYS A 859 -50.75 22.95 -69.10
CA LYS A 859 -50.83 21.48 -68.92
C LYS A 859 -50.83 20.94 -67.46
N ARG A 860 -51.97 20.44 -66.94
CA ARG A 860 -52.67 19.12 -67.12
C ARG A 860 -52.21 18.07 -66.07
N SER A 861 -53.03 17.17 -65.50
CA SER A 861 -54.50 16.97 -65.54
C SER A 861 -54.97 15.83 -64.59
N CYS A 862 -56.18 15.94 -64.01
CA CYS A 862 -57.04 14.85 -63.46
C CYS A 862 -56.46 14.04 -62.26
N GLU A 863 -57.21 13.26 -61.46
CA GLU A 863 -58.64 12.85 -61.36
C GLU A 863 -59.21 13.28 -59.97
N SER A 864 -60.50 13.54 -59.68
CA SER A 864 -61.76 12.77 -59.86
C SER A 864 -61.86 11.50 -58.98
N THR A 865 -62.98 11.13 -58.33
CA THR A 865 -64.41 11.50 -58.57
C THR A 865 -65.31 11.37 -57.32
N GLN A 866 -66.37 12.21 -57.23
CA GLN A 866 -67.66 12.08 -56.48
C GLN A 866 -67.67 11.86 -54.93
N ALA A 867 -68.46 12.55 -54.08
CA ALA A 867 -69.82 13.14 -54.12
C ALA A 867 -70.96 12.12 -53.87
N LEU A 868 -72.15 12.47 -53.35
CA LEU A 868 -72.81 13.78 -53.07
C LEU A 868 -72.79 14.09 -51.53
N VAL A 869 -73.63 14.88 -50.82
CA VAL A 869 -74.93 15.58 -51.01
C VAL A 869 -74.99 16.89 -50.19
N SER A 870 -75.96 17.76 -50.48
CA SER A 870 -76.31 19.06 -49.87
C SER A 870 -77.40 18.92 -48.75
N PHE A 871 -77.77 19.92 -47.92
CA PHE A 871 -78.16 21.31 -48.22
C PHE A 871 -78.06 22.35 -47.07
N THR A 872 -77.94 23.61 -47.52
CA THR A 872 -78.32 24.96 -46.99
C THR A 872 -79.28 25.12 -45.80
N HIS A 873 -79.42 26.28 -45.10
CA HIS A 873 -78.61 27.52 -44.86
C HIS A 873 -79.47 28.52 -44.01
N ALA A 874 -78.88 29.54 -43.35
CA ALA A 874 -79.54 30.73 -42.73
C ALA A 874 -80.45 30.47 -41.48
N SER A 875 -80.81 31.42 -40.59
CA SER A 875 -80.44 32.83 -40.31
C SER A 875 -80.92 33.26 -38.89
N ILE A 876 -80.08 33.82 -37.99
CA ILE A 876 -79.87 35.27 -37.63
C ILE A 876 -80.88 35.90 -36.61
N ALA A 877 -80.33 36.51 -35.52
CA ALA A 877 -80.86 37.61 -34.66
C ALA A 877 -82.12 37.40 -33.78
N TYR A 878 -82.39 38.17 -32.69
CA TYR A 878 -81.59 38.84 -31.62
C TYR A 878 -82.55 39.25 -30.45
N ASP A 879 -81.99 39.64 -29.28
CA ASP A 879 -82.54 40.50 -28.19
C ASP A 879 -83.74 40.10 -27.26
N LEU A 880 -83.42 39.95 -25.96
CA LEU A 880 -83.90 40.61 -24.71
C LEU A 880 -85.34 41.23 -24.58
N PRO A 881 -85.86 41.50 -23.34
CA PRO A 881 -85.70 40.80 -22.04
C PRO A 881 -86.96 40.77 -21.09
N SER A 882 -86.91 39.97 -20.00
CA SER A 882 -87.66 40.14 -18.72
C SER A 882 -89.20 39.92 -18.72
N THR A 883 -89.97 39.68 -17.63
CA THR A 883 -89.79 39.59 -16.14
C THR A 883 -90.71 38.53 -15.49
N SER A 884 -90.30 37.93 -14.35
CA SER A 884 -91.11 37.45 -13.17
C SER A 884 -92.48 36.70 -13.30
N GLY A 885 -92.67 35.58 -12.60
CA GLY A 885 -94.02 35.07 -12.24
C GLY A 885 -94.11 33.62 -11.71
N SER A 886 -94.41 33.44 -10.42
CA SER A 886 -94.40 32.18 -9.64
C SER A 886 -95.46 31.08 -9.93
N SER A 887 -94.99 29.82 -9.95
CA SER A 887 -95.53 28.54 -9.37
C SER A 887 -96.87 28.54 -8.58
N PRO A 888 -97.70 27.45 -8.57
CA PRO A 888 -97.40 26.26 -7.70
C PRO A 888 -97.98 24.84 -8.06
N ALA A 889 -97.42 23.82 -7.38
CA ALA A 889 -97.99 22.52 -6.86
C ALA A 889 -98.45 21.32 -7.76
N TYR A 890 -97.74 20.18 -7.59
CA TYR A 890 -98.13 18.78 -7.20
C TYR A 890 -99.57 18.22 -7.38
N PRO A 891 -99.81 16.87 -7.54
CA PRO A 891 -99.21 15.77 -6.73
C PRO A 891 -98.93 14.39 -7.44
N MET A 892 -98.92 13.30 -6.65
CA MET A 892 -98.52 11.88 -6.89
C MET A 892 -99.60 11.02 -7.65
N THR A 893 -99.56 9.68 -7.87
CA THR A 893 -98.94 8.51 -7.16
C THR A 893 -98.77 7.22 -8.03
N GLU A 894 -97.87 6.32 -7.58
CA GLU A 894 -97.88 4.81 -7.59
C GLU A 894 -98.27 4.00 -8.86
N SER A 895 -97.54 2.93 -9.22
CA SER A 895 -97.64 1.62 -8.53
C SER A 895 -96.61 0.57 -9.04
N CYS A 896 -96.53 -0.60 -8.38
CA CYS A 896 -95.46 -1.62 -8.51
C CYS A 896 -95.75 -2.77 -9.49
N HIS A 897 -94.72 -3.57 -9.82
CA HIS A 897 -94.75 -5.05 -9.69
C HIS A 897 -93.34 -5.68 -9.69
N LEU A 898 -93.23 -7.02 -9.59
CA LEU A 898 -92.08 -7.73 -8.97
C LEU A 898 -91.58 -8.96 -9.77
N SER A 899 -90.44 -9.52 -9.33
CA SER A 899 -89.97 -10.93 -9.40
C SER A 899 -89.42 -11.54 -10.72
N SER A 900 -88.09 -11.64 -10.77
CA SER A 900 -87.26 -12.87 -10.97
C SER A 900 -87.75 -14.08 -11.80
N VAL A 901 -86.85 -14.63 -12.61
CA VAL A 901 -86.31 -16.03 -12.54
C VAL A 901 -85.02 -16.12 -13.41
N ALA A 902 -84.22 -17.19 -13.29
CA ALA A 902 -82.86 -17.31 -13.86
C ALA A 902 -82.63 -18.60 -14.70
N PHE A 903 -81.36 -18.81 -15.11
CA PHE A 903 -80.65 -20.07 -15.47
C PHE A 903 -80.32 -20.43 -16.95
N VAL A 904 -79.27 -21.28 -17.04
CA VAL A 904 -78.75 -22.15 -18.13
C VAL A 904 -77.98 -21.51 -19.33
N PRO A 905 -77.03 -22.22 -19.99
CA PRO A 905 -75.70 -21.65 -20.24
C PRO A 905 -75.06 -21.96 -21.62
N CYS A 906 -73.74 -21.73 -21.72
CA CYS A 906 -72.76 -22.28 -22.67
C CYS A 906 -72.88 -21.89 -24.16
N LEU A 907 -71.86 -21.15 -24.62
CA LEU A 907 -70.67 -21.79 -25.20
C LEU A 907 -69.40 -20.98 -24.86
#